data_AF-A0A5C6DNJ4-F1
#
_entry.id   AF-A0A5C6DNJ4-F1
#
_cell.length_a   1.000
_cell.length_b   1.000
_cell.length_c   1.000
_cell.angle_alpha   90.00
_cell.angle_beta   90.00
_cell.angle_gamma   90.00
#
_symmetry.space_group_name_H-M   'P 1'
#
loop_
_entity.id
_entity.type
_entity.pdbx_description
1 polymer ?
#
loop_
_entity_poly.entity_id
_entity_poly.type
_entity_poly.pdbx_seq_one_letter_code
_entity_poly.pdbx_strand_id
1 'polypeptide(L)'
;MFGRLEPRIVLDASAVLNDLGQLVITGTAAADTVKLEVDAVGDLTLYNQDDQIISIAGHPGASETEPLSQNSVTSNQIIVFLAGGDDVFEAQLPSGLDVTLFDGAGLDSVSLTTSSSGPIRESSYTIDAESITLNENVSSEFDLLDDQLLLSGDVHLAIAGDPFELNVNRGDLLVEGRLILGGDVDISATSGRVFLGDATVTADAAAASLSIHLGNQMVSGASIDFGSADDSGGHRLENLSITSTSIITAERGPIEVAGDLNLTSEASTVTLDGLISADKIAIEANGNVSIHGDPLTTTQIQIASGGGDVEVGGSINIDDSIMINAQHGNVDFSGSVITSNSGGDVLTIRDAGDITLASINAANGHLVLGVNQDIVGRIEQAGGSSLIIDRLTVSSDNTIDLSNVDNQIASVESIQSRGDVTLYDSNEGMEVRRIDSGGGNVRIEVRSDLAGVDLADLRLSESIRSQGGNIVLLVDRDIVIDSGAMVDAAAGTIRLESMRDVYLTGLRTLNPSDGAVTVLAESGAIIDSGDTNQDMDADFGGVILTSLSGIGVGNALETSIDRVQATAIQEGSIEISESNSVRLESITTSDGEIRVSAADDIVIADQRDQDLNSAFEVTPIIIALGDNGRIQLDAGNGVDDQLRIGNGVGIIASQSTLGAVQLDAANIVLGEQIEIRTGDDVGVARAFSPRPVIGAIDPAFYDPDSIRTNRLQQANANDGEGVLTVGIGQTGERGLTLNIDWGAETNRYQQVDSIVGGQATSVSHVYTEQDILSSTLNGRSSATAPLEVRFSVRHHESIILTGDTVTQGVLDPNPTIAEQSLPIRAGETESVSSGVVSATDNDNPLRPDLNANFVTNSVSDNSSLTHQNGTARFIIPNLTIPVAFFPVRDVLPQPEEMELVVRNETMLSPKGTSVETSEASASPSSTREEYFQIRVLSPDPFGDDLAEPQRLPDNVLEGDTLKRLFANLPDGRYAIEYILGDGNGRTIIEVDVRDGEPITSGDELDGGYLELKRLEQLPSEDRQEESSVIRSGESGGRDDQR
;
A
#
# COMPACT_ATOMS: atom_id res chain seq x y z
N MET A 1 51.65 56.63 -80.10
CA MET A 1 52.46 57.45 -79.16
C MET A 1 51.58 57.61 -77.93
N PHE A 2 51.71 56.66 -76.99
CA PHE A 2 50.90 56.61 -75.78
C PHE A 2 51.53 57.57 -74.77
N GLY A 3 50.82 58.65 -74.43
CA GLY A 3 51.17 59.47 -73.28
C GLY A 3 50.86 58.67 -72.02
N ARG A 4 51.89 58.38 -71.22
CA ARG A 4 51.72 57.99 -69.82
C ARG A 4 50.97 59.14 -69.14
N LEU A 5 49.75 58.86 -68.67
CA LEU A 5 49.11 59.67 -67.67
C LEU A 5 49.94 59.53 -66.39
N GLU A 6 50.30 60.66 -65.78
CA GLU A 6 50.81 60.67 -64.41
C GLU A 6 49.70 60.15 -63.48
N PRO A 7 50.03 59.37 -62.43
CA PRO A 7 49.04 59.00 -61.43
C PRO A 7 48.58 60.29 -60.77
N ARG A 8 47.32 60.67 -60.96
CA ARG A 8 46.68 61.60 -60.03
C ARG A 8 46.60 60.81 -58.73
N ILE A 9 47.14 61.38 -57.66
CA ILE A 9 46.84 60.98 -56.29
C ILE A 9 45.32 61.09 -56.19
N VAL A 10 44.64 59.95 -56.32
CA VAL A 10 43.24 59.83 -55.92
C VAL A 10 43.36 59.87 -54.41
N LEU A 11 42.87 60.95 -53.80
CA LEU A 11 42.72 60.98 -52.36
C LEU A 11 41.59 60.01 -52.06
N ASP A 12 41.91 58.94 -51.33
CA ASP A 12 40.99 57.85 -51.02
C ASP A 12 39.83 58.36 -50.14
N ALA A 13 39.99 59.44 -49.39
CA ALA A 13 38.85 60.11 -48.76
C ALA A 13 39.03 61.63 -48.70
N SER A 14 37.93 62.33 -48.42
CA SER A 14 37.91 63.77 -48.20
C SER A 14 37.41 64.12 -46.80
N ALA A 15 37.98 65.15 -46.19
CA ALA A 15 37.60 65.64 -44.87
C ALA A 15 37.33 67.15 -44.90
N VAL A 16 36.25 67.59 -44.25
CA VAL A 16 35.81 69.00 -44.20
C VAL A 16 35.32 69.37 -42.81
N LEU A 17 35.86 70.45 -42.24
CA LEU A 17 35.24 71.15 -41.10
C LEU A 17 34.22 72.15 -41.65
N ASN A 18 32.94 71.83 -41.53
CA ASN A 18 31.87 72.58 -42.19
C ASN A 18 31.45 73.84 -41.40
N ASP A 19 30.60 74.68 -42.00
CA ASP A 19 30.09 75.92 -41.35
C ASP A 19 29.20 75.65 -40.12
N LEU A 20 28.73 74.41 -39.92
CA LEU A 20 28.01 73.98 -38.71
C LEU A 20 28.97 73.58 -37.58
N GLY A 21 30.28 73.53 -37.86
CA GLY A 21 31.32 73.14 -36.91
C GLY A 21 31.49 71.64 -36.75
N GLN A 22 30.96 70.82 -37.67
CA GLN A 22 31.12 69.37 -37.71
C GLN A 22 32.33 68.98 -38.55
N LEU A 23 33.06 67.95 -38.14
CA LEU A 23 34.07 67.31 -38.99
C LEU A 23 33.39 66.21 -39.81
N VAL A 24 33.29 66.40 -41.13
CA VAL A 24 32.68 65.43 -42.05
C VAL A 24 33.77 64.76 -42.87
N ILE A 25 33.82 63.43 -42.80
CA ILE A 25 34.69 62.56 -43.60
C ILE A 25 33.80 61.85 -44.62
N THR A 26 34.20 61.83 -45.88
CA THR A 26 33.43 61.23 -46.97
C THR A 26 34.35 60.44 -47.88
N GLY A 27 34.07 59.14 -47.97
CA GLY A 27 34.66 58.21 -48.94
C GLY A 27 34.15 58.46 -50.36
N THR A 28 34.57 57.60 -51.27
CA THR A 28 34.37 57.68 -52.70
C THR A 28 33.47 56.53 -53.17
N ALA A 29 33.67 56.04 -54.40
CA ALA A 29 32.97 54.87 -54.91
C ALA A 29 33.94 53.70 -55.16
N ALA A 30 35.16 53.83 -54.64
CA ALA A 30 36.23 52.84 -54.67
C ALA A 30 36.58 52.49 -53.21
N ALA A 31 37.32 51.40 -53.02
CA ALA A 31 37.81 51.03 -51.70
C ALA A 31 38.74 52.11 -51.14
N ASP A 32 38.36 52.66 -49.99
CA ASP A 32 39.02 53.75 -49.32
C ASP A 32 39.52 53.30 -47.94
N THR A 33 40.64 53.85 -47.48
CA THR A 33 41.15 53.61 -46.12
C THR A 33 41.36 54.92 -45.41
N VAL A 34 40.73 55.08 -44.25
CA VAL A 34 40.87 56.27 -43.41
C VAL A 34 41.22 55.85 -42.00
N LYS A 35 42.31 56.42 -41.49
CA LYS A 35 42.76 56.25 -40.12
C LYS A 35 42.62 57.54 -39.33
N LEU A 36 41.85 57.54 -38.25
CA LEU A 36 41.73 58.63 -37.29
C LEU A 36 42.62 58.36 -36.06
N GLU A 37 43.65 59.17 -35.87
CA GLU A 37 44.50 59.14 -34.67
C GLU A 37 44.25 60.34 -33.77
N VAL A 38 44.29 60.10 -32.46
CA VAL A 38 44.18 61.12 -31.41
C VAL A 38 45.51 61.20 -30.69
N ASP A 39 46.19 62.35 -30.76
CA ASP A 39 47.48 62.51 -30.11
C ASP A 39 47.37 62.65 -28.58
N ALA A 40 48.52 62.71 -27.89
CA ALA A 40 48.58 62.79 -26.43
C ALA A 40 47.96 64.07 -25.82
N VAL A 41 47.67 65.09 -26.63
CA VAL A 41 47.02 66.35 -26.21
C VAL A 41 45.53 66.34 -26.60
N GLY A 42 45.10 65.35 -27.37
CA GLY A 42 43.74 65.20 -27.88
C GLY A 42 43.55 65.81 -29.27
N ASP A 43 44.59 66.20 -30.00
CA ASP A 43 44.42 66.74 -31.36
C ASP A 43 44.23 65.58 -32.36
N LEU A 44 43.38 65.80 -33.37
CA LEU A 44 42.95 64.79 -34.36
C LEU A 44 43.79 64.84 -35.63
N THR A 45 44.26 63.69 -36.12
CA THR A 45 44.93 63.57 -37.43
C THR A 45 44.30 62.45 -38.25
N LEU A 46 44.06 62.70 -39.55
CA LEU A 46 43.52 61.72 -40.48
C LEU A 46 44.60 61.24 -41.45
N TYR A 47 44.72 59.93 -41.66
CA TYR A 47 45.65 59.33 -42.62
C TYR A 47 44.93 58.45 -43.64
N ASN A 48 45.53 58.29 -44.82
CA ASN A 48 45.10 57.33 -45.84
C ASN A 48 45.87 56.00 -45.74
N GLN A 49 45.62 55.08 -46.68
CA GLN A 49 46.26 53.76 -46.74
C GLN A 49 47.81 53.80 -46.77
N ASP A 50 48.40 54.86 -47.30
CA ASP A 50 49.86 55.04 -47.42
C ASP A 50 50.45 55.81 -46.20
N ASP A 51 49.71 55.94 -45.09
CA ASP A 51 50.03 56.76 -43.91
C ASP A 51 50.26 58.25 -44.25
N GLN A 52 49.63 58.77 -45.31
CA GLN A 52 49.69 60.18 -45.68
C GLN A 52 48.54 60.97 -45.05
N ILE A 53 48.83 62.16 -44.51
CA ILE A 53 47.82 63.00 -43.86
C ILE A 53 46.77 63.47 -44.88
N ILE A 54 45.49 63.18 -44.59
CA ILE A 54 44.33 63.68 -45.34
C ILE A 54 44.09 65.14 -44.91
N SER A 55 44.09 66.06 -45.88
CA SER A 55 43.87 67.49 -45.60
C SER A 55 42.42 67.75 -45.19
N ILE A 56 42.21 68.51 -44.12
CA ILE A 56 40.89 68.91 -43.63
C ILE A 56 40.56 70.29 -44.18
N ALA A 57 39.62 70.37 -45.13
CA ALA A 57 39.18 71.66 -45.67
C ALA A 57 38.44 72.47 -44.59
N GLY A 58 38.73 73.77 -44.48
CA GLY A 58 38.16 74.62 -43.43
C GLY A 58 38.92 74.60 -42.09
N HIS A 59 40.12 73.99 -42.05
CA HIS A 59 40.98 73.93 -40.87
C HIS A 59 41.33 75.33 -40.31
N PRO A 60 41.23 75.57 -38.98
CA PRO A 60 41.51 76.88 -38.38
C PRO A 60 43.01 77.20 -38.21
N GLY A 61 43.89 76.21 -38.40
CA GLY A 61 45.34 76.32 -38.28
C GLY A 61 46.04 76.93 -39.50
N ALA A 62 47.38 76.93 -39.47
CA ALA A 62 48.20 77.54 -40.54
C ALA A 62 48.30 76.69 -41.83
N SER A 63 47.98 75.40 -41.76
CA SER A 63 47.86 74.45 -42.87
C SER A 63 46.67 73.52 -42.63
N GLU A 64 46.13 72.95 -43.70
CA GLU A 64 45.03 71.97 -43.68
C GLU A 64 45.49 70.55 -43.27
N THR A 65 46.79 70.35 -43.05
CA THR A 65 47.44 69.08 -42.68
C THR A 65 48.04 69.10 -41.28
N GLU A 66 47.86 70.17 -40.51
CA GLU A 66 48.26 70.18 -39.09
C GLU A 66 47.22 69.41 -38.28
N PRO A 67 47.58 68.81 -37.12
CA PRO A 67 46.62 68.21 -36.20
C PRO A 67 45.50 69.20 -35.83
N LEU A 68 44.25 68.72 -35.92
CA LEU A 68 43.06 69.51 -35.63
C LEU A 68 42.72 69.41 -34.15
N SER A 69 42.79 70.52 -33.43
CA SER A 69 42.35 70.51 -32.03
C SER A 69 40.87 70.22 -31.91
N GLN A 70 40.47 69.27 -31.05
CA GLN A 70 39.07 68.86 -30.83
C GLN A 70 38.14 70.04 -30.51
N ASN A 71 38.63 71.07 -29.80
CA ASN A 71 37.86 72.29 -29.52
C ASN A 71 37.45 73.08 -30.79
N SER A 72 38.07 72.79 -31.93
CA SER A 72 37.73 73.37 -33.23
C SER A 72 36.49 72.74 -33.85
N VAL A 73 36.10 71.53 -33.43
CA VAL A 73 34.86 70.87 -33.82
C VAL A 73 33.74 71.39 -32.91
N THR A 74 33.25 72.59 -33.20
CA THR A 74 32.32 73.31 -32.30
C THR A 74 30.95 72.65 -32.14
N SER A 75 30.58 71.73 -33.04
CA SER A 75 29.37 70.92 -32.91
C SER A 75 29.54 69.71 -31.98
N ASN A 76 30.78 69.39 -31.60
CA ASN A 76 31.20 68.14 -30.96
C ASN A 76 30.85 66.87 -31.77
N GLN A 77 30.80 66.94 -33.11
CA GLN A 77 30.40 65.81 -33.95
C GLN A 77 31.39 65.54 -35.08
N ILE A 78 31.77 64.28 -35.22
CA ILE A 78 32.45 63.70 -36.37
C ILE A 78 31.43 62.83 -37.11
N ILE A 79 31.28 63.05 -38.41
CA ILE A 79 30.39 62.26 -39.26
C ILE A 79 31.20 61.62 -40.38
N VAL A 80 31.13 60.30 -40.50
CA VAL A 80 31.83 59.52 -41.51
C VAL A 80 30.82 58.86 -42.44
N PHE A 81 31.01 59.01 -43.75
CA PHE A 81 30.26 58.29 -44.78
C PHE A 81 31.24 57.46 -45.60
N LEU A 82 31.14 56.13 -45.53
CA LEU A 82 32.02 55.22 -46.30
C LEU A 82 31.67 55.26 -47.80
N ALA A 83 30.38 55.39 -48.12
CA ALA A 83 29.83 55.52 -49.46
C ALA A 83 29.84 54.22 -50.27
N GLY A 84 30.91 53.81 -50.94
CA GLY A 84 30.90 52.48 -51.58
C GLY A 84 32.23 52.07 -52.15
N GLY A 85 32.45 50.76 -52.28
CA GLY A 85 33.80 50.20 -52.23
C GLY A 85 33.88 49.26 -51.03
N ASP A 86 34.99 48.54 -50.89
CA ASP A 86 35.27 47.78 -49.66
C ASP A 86 36.15 48.67 -48.79
N ASP A 87 35.54 49.41 -47.87
CA ASP A 87 36.19 50.50 -47.14
C ASP A 87 36.78 50.03 -45.80
N VAL A 88 37.84 50.70 -45.34
CA VAL A 88 38.51 50.43 -44.06
C VAL A 88 38.57 51.72 -43.24
N PHE A 89 37.94 51.72 -42.07
CA PHE A 89 38.03 52.82 -41.12
C PHE A 89 38.71 52.37 -39.82
N GLU A 90 39.92 52.87 -39.56
CA GLU A 90 40.61 52.65 -38.30
C GLU A 90 40.48 53.91 -37.44
N ALA A 91 39.92 53.82 -36.24
CA ALA A 91 39.70 55.00 -35.41
C ALA A 91 40.09 54.80 -33.95
N GLN A 92 40.88 55.75 -33.45
CA GLN A 92 41.00 56.01 -32.02
C GLN A 92 39.83 56.91 -31.62
N LEU A 93 38.89 56.39 -30.85
CA LEU A 93 37.70 57.11 -30.42
C LEU A 93 38.11 58.33 -29.55
N PRO A 94 37.81 59.57 -29.99
CA PRO A 94 38.22 60.76 -29.29
C PRO A 94 37.29 61.06 -28.11
N SER A 95 37.85 61.14 -26.89
CA SER A 95 37.08 61.60 -25.72
C SER A 95 36.45 62.98 -25.94
N GLY A 96 35.14 63.09 -25.69
CA GLY A 96 34.39 64.35 -25.73
C GLY A 96 33.82 64.77 -27.09
N LEU A 97 33.90 63.93 -28.13
CA LEU A 97 33.27 64.13 -29.43
C LEU A 97 32.41 62.94 -29.83
N ASP A 98 31.20 63.22 -30.32
CA ASP A 98 30.34 62.19 -30.89
C ASP A 98 30.89 61.74 -32.25
N VAL A 99 30.91 60.44 -32.52
CA VAL A 99 31.29 59.88 -33.82
C VAL A 99 30.11 59.12 -34.40
N THR A 100 29.65 59.50 -35.58
CA THR A 100 28.63 58.76 -36.32
C THR A 100 29.22 58.29 -37.65
N LEU A 101 29.33 56.98 -37.83
CA LEU A 101 29.78 56.36 -39.06
C LEU A 101 28.61 55.64 -39.73
N PHE A 102 28.34 56.04 -40.97
CA PHE A 102 27.31 55.45 -41.81
C PHE A 102 27.95 54.52 -42.84
N ASP A 103 27.42 53.30 -42.86
CA ASP A 103 27.76 52.24 -43.80
C ASP A 103 27.57 52.64 -45.28
N GLY A 104 28.31 51.97 -46.16
CA GLY A 104 28.35 52.17 -47.59
C GLY A 104 27.76 51.00 -48.37
N ALA A 105 28.36 50.70 -49.51
CA ALA A 105 28.02 49.53 -50.31
C ALA A 105 29.31 48.80 -50.66
N GLY A 106 29.48 47.61 -50.12
CA GLY A 106 30.66 46.76 -50.32
C GLY A 106 30.81 45.82 -49.13
N LEU A 107 32.05 45.50 -48.76
CA LEU A 107 32.37 44.87 -47.49
C LEU A 107 33.23 45.83 -46.68
N ASP A 108 32.57 46.64 -45.87
CA ASP A 108 33.18 47.69 -45.08
C ASP A 108 33.66 47.13 -43.73
N SER A 109 34.83 47.59 -43.31
CA SER A 109 35.48 47.13 -42.08
C SER A 109 35.90 48.30 -41.21
N VAL A 110 35.57 48.23 -39.93
CA VAL A 110 35.89 49.25 -38.94
C VAL A 110 36.72 48.63 -37.82
N SER A 111 37.82 49.28 -37.45
CA SER A 111 38.65 48.88 -36.31
C SER A 111 38.71 50.04 -35.32
N LEU A 112 38.26 49.81 -34.09
CA LEU A 112 38.14 50.83 -33.05
C LEU A 112 39.15 50.57 -31.93
N THR A 113 39.79 51.64 -31.46
CA THR A 113 40.53 51.67 -30.19
C THR A 113 40.06 52.87 -29.36
N THR A 114 40.37 52.93 -28.07
CA THR A 114 39.96 54.04 -27.20
C THR A 114 41.09 55.06 -27.02
N SER A 115 40.75 56.29 -26.63
CA SER A 115 41.73 57.30 -26.22
C SER A 115 41.21 58.12 -25.03
N SER A 116 41.98 58.11 -23.94
CA SER A 116 41.74 58.98 -22.78
C SER A 116 42.28 60.41 -22.96
N SER A 117 42.74 60.75 -24.17
CA SER A 117 43.31 62.07 -24.48
C SER A 117 42.23 63.02 -24.98
N GLY A 118 42.12 64.20 -24.37
CA GLY A 118 41.13 65.22 -24.72
C GLY A 118 40.33 65.78 -23.54
N PRO A 119 39.29 66.61 -23.79
CA PRO A 119 38.36 67.08 -22.78
C PRO A 119 37.39 65.97 -22.37
N ILE A 120 37.35 65.65 -21.08
CA ILE A 120 36.49 64.60 -20.51
C ILE A 120 35.02 65.06 -20.51
N ARG A 121 34.20 64.46 -21.39
CA ARG A 121 32.75 64.60 -21.48
C ARG A 121 32.16 63.28 -21.99
N GLU A 122 30.93 62.98 -21.57
CA GLU A 122 30.14 61.88 -22.13
C GLU A 122 29.92 62.12 -23.64
N SER A 123 30.30 61.13 -24.44
CA SER A 123 30.23 61.13 -25.90
C SER A 123 29.40 59.94 -26.39
N SER A 124 28.87 60.04 -27.61
CA SER A 124 28.13 58.96 -28.25
C SER A 124 28.80 58.53 -29.56
N TYR A 125 29.10 57.24 -29.66
CA TYR A 125 29.66 56.61 -30.85
C TYR A 125 28.59 55.73 -31.48
N THR A 126 28.22 55.98 -32.73
CA THR A 126 27.28 55.16 -33.52
C THR A 126 28.00 54.71 -34.78
N ILE A 127 28.24 53.41 -34.89
CA ILE A 127 29.10 52.82 -35.92
C ILE A 127 28.33 51.73 -36.65
N ASP A 128 28.04 51.96 -37.93
CA ASP A 128 27.38 51.00 -38.82
C ASP A 128 28.38 50.51 -39.87
N ALA A 129 28.67 49.20 -39.93
CA ALA A 129 29.51 48.58 -40.97
C ALA A 129 29.26 47.06 -41.02
N GLU A 130 29.64 46.36 -42.10
CA GLU A 130 29.50 44.90 -42.11
C GLU A 130 30.37 44.21 -41.06
N SER A 131 31.62 44.66 -40.87
CA SER A 131 32.56 44.08 -39.91
C SER A 131 33.15 45.15 -39.01
N ILE A 132 32.96 45.02 -37.70
CA ILE A 132 33.50 45.94 -36.69
C ILE A 132 34.42 45.13 -35.78
N THR A 133 35.63 45.60 -35.51
CA THR A 133 36.58 44.96 -34.59
C THR A 133 36.92 45.93 -33.48
N LEU A 134 36.74 45.50 -32.23
CA LEU A 134 37.24 46.24 -31.06
C LEU A 134 38.62 45.68 -30.71
N ASN A 135 39.65 46.51 -30.81
CA ASN A 135 41.03 46.09 -30.58
C ASN A 135 41.82 47.18 -29.85
N GLU A 136 42.72 46.77 -28.96
CA GLU A 136 43.66 47.66 -28.29
C GLU A 136 45.07 47.16 -28.61
N ASN A 137 45.85 47.98 -29.31
CA ASN A 137 47.14 47.59 -29.89
C ASN A 137 48.22 47.22 -28.84
N VAL A 138 47.95 47.42 -27.54
CA VAL A 138 48.94 47.29 -26.44
C VAL A 138 48.38 46.66 -25.16
N SER A 139 47.06 46.72 -24.93
CA SER A 139 46.35 46.11 -23.79
C SER A 139 45.23 45.22 -24.30
N SER A 140 44.88 44.17 -23.56
CA SER A 140 43.67 43.39 -23.78
C SER A 140 42.42 44.08 -23.21
N GLU A 141 42.46 45.40 -22.95
CA GLU A 141 41.43 46.17 -22.25
C GLU A 141 40.97 47.33 -23.12
N PHE A 142 39.68 47.38 -23.44
CA PHE A 142 39.00 48.46 -24.15
C PHE A 142 38.09 49.22 -23.17
N ASP A 143 38.37 50.49 -22.93
CA ASP A 143 37.67 51.30 -21.91
C ASP A 143 36.84 52.43 -22.54
N LEU A 144 35.51 52.37 -22.35
CA LEU A 144 34.58 53.39 -22.86
C LEU A 144 34.61 54.72 -22.10
N LEU A 145 35.27 54.81 -20.93
CA LEU A 145 35.43 56.07 -20.18
C LEU A 145 34.11 56.82 -19.89
N ASP A 146 33.03 56.08 -19.62
CA ASP A 146 31.64 56.55 -19.43
C ASP A 146 30.88 56.94 -20.72
N ASP A 147 31.43 56.70 -21.91
CA ASP A 147 30.78 56.99 -23.20
C ASP A 147 29.74 55.93 -23.64
N GLN A 148 28.88 56.31 -24.59
CA GLN A 148 27.91 55.40 -25.21
C GLN A 148 28.45 54.84 -26.53
N LEU A 149 28.39 53.53 -26.71
CA LEU A 149 28.81 52.84 -27.93
C LEU A 149 27.64 52.03 -28.51
N LEU A 150 27.19 52.43 -29.70
CA LEU A 150 26.21 51.73 -30.55
C LEU A 150 26.93 51.16 -31.77
N LEU A 151 26.88 49.84 -31.93
CA LEU A 151 27.47 49.11 -33.04
C LEU A 151 26.36 48.36 -33.80
N SER A 152 26.32 48.49 -35.12
CA SER A 152 25.44 47.73 -35.99
C SER A 152 26.28 46.98 -37.03
N GLY A 153 26.25 45.64 -37.00
CA GLY A 153 27.08 44.79 -37.86
C GLY A 153 27.57 43.48 -37.22
N ASP A 154 28.57 42.84 -37.82
CA ASP A 154 29.33 41.76 -37.18
C ASP A 154 30.44 42.36 -36.32
N VAL A 155 30.25 42.36 -35.00
CA VAL A 155 31.19 42.90 -34.02
C VAL A 155 32.10 41.79 -33.50
N HIS A 156 33.38 41.84 -33.84
CA HIS A 156 34.41 40.94 -33.33
C HIS A 156 35.06 41.52 -32.06
N LEU A 157 35.02 40.73 -30.98
CA LEU A 157 35.74 40.97 -29.74
C LEU A 157 36.90 39.99 -29.62
N ALA A 158 38.07 40.50 -29.23
CA ALA A 158 39.32 39.74 -29.15
C ALA A 158 39.90 39.27 -30.51
N ILE A 159 41.17 38.90 -30.48
CA ILE A 159 41.82 38.14 -31.54
C ILE A 159 41.76 36.67 -31.13
N ALA A 160 41.61 35.76 -32.10
CA ALA A 160 41.47 34.32 -31.87
C ALA A 160 42.46 33.76 -30.81
N GLY A 161 41.94 33.36 -29.65
CA GLY A 161 42.65 32.70 -28.55
C GLY A 161 43.16 33.63 -27.43
N ASP A 162 43.05 34.95 -27.56
CA ASP A 162 43.47 35.90 -26.52
C ASP A 162 42.28 36.37 -25.67
N PRO A 163 42.45 36.58 -24.35
CA PRO A 163 41.40 37.15 -23.51
C PRO A 163 41.20 38.64 -23.83
N PHE A 164 39.97 39.14 -23.65
CA PHE A 164 39.61 40.54 -23.90
C PHE A 164 38.69 41.09 -22.81
N GLU A 165 39.01 42.27 -22.29
CA GLU A 165 38.25 42.98 -21.28
C GLU A 165 37.64 44.24 -21.90
N LEU A 166 36.33 44.42 -21.74
CA LEU A 166 35.58 45.60 -22.17
C LEU A 166 34.99 46.29 -20.95
N ASN A 167 35.52 47.46 -20.60
CA ASN A 167 35.02 48.26 -19.48
C ASN A 167 34.08 49.37 -19.97
N VAL A 168 32.80 49.25 -19.62
CA VAL A 168 31.72 50.21 -19.95
C VAL A 168 31.64 51.34 -18.91
N ASN A 169 32.16 51.15 -17.70
CA ASN A 169 32.04 52.07 -16.57
C ASN A 169 30.58 52.53 -16.34
N ARG A 170 30.25 53.81 -16.57
CA ARG A 170 28.90 54.38 -16.43
C ARG A 170 28.18 54.61 -17.77
N GLY A 171 28.84 54.26 -18.88
CA GLY A 171 28.34 54.40 -20.25
C GLY A 171 27.31 53.34 -20.64
N ASP A 172 26.98 53.25 -21.92
CA ASP A 172 26.08 52.20 -22.45
C ASP A 172 26.73 51.48 -23.63
N LEU A 173 26.58 50.16 -23.71
CA LEU A 173 26.93 49.36 -24.88
C LEU A 173 25.65 48.82 -25.52
N LEU A 174 25.45 49.10 -26.80
CA LEU A 174 24.36 48.56 -27.61
C LEU A 174 24.95 47.91 -28.86
N VAL A 175 24.66 46.62 -29.07
CA VAL A 175 25.07 45.89 -30.26
C VAL A 175 23.84 45.36 -30.98
N GLU A 176 23.73 45.64 -32.27
CA GLU A 176 22.74 45.10 -33.18
C GLU A 176 23.45 44.23 -34.23
N GLY A 177 23.00 42.99 -34.45
CA GLY A 177 23.66 42.06 -35.38
C GLY A 177 24.33 40.88 -34.67
N ARG A 178 25.61 40.60 -34.94
CA ARG A 178 26.33 39.50 -34.29
C ARG A 178 27.45 40.02 -33.40
N LEU A 179 27.60 39.43 -32.22
CA LEU A 179 28.74 39.65 -31.34
C LEU A 179 29.59 38.38 -31.35
N ILE A 180 30.75 38.42 -32.01
CA ILE A 180 31.61 37.27 -32.29
C ILE A 180 32.81 37.31 -31.35
N LEU A 181 32.98 36.27 -30.54
CA LEU A 181 34.08 36.16 -29.58
C LEU A 181 35.25 35.36 -30.18
N GLY A 182 36.41 36.01 -30.24
CA GLY A 182 37.70 35.40 -30.60
C GLY A 182 38.34 34.62 -29.46
N GLY A 183 37.92 34.82 -28.22
CA GLY A 183 38.50 34.17 -27.03
C GLY A 183 37.60 34.43 -25.82
N ASP A 184 38.16 34.28 -24.62
CA ASP A 184 37.43 34.63 -23.40
C ASP A 184 37.21 36.14 -23.32
N VAL A 185 35.96 36.56 -23.12
CA VAL A 185 35.58 37.98 -23.05
C VAL A 185 34.96 38.31 -21.71
N ASP A 186 35.48 39.33 -21.05
CA ASP A 186 34.94 39.90 -19.82
C ASP A 186 34.41 41.33 -20.09
N ILE A 187 33.10 41.53 -19.94
CA ILE A 187 32.48 42.85 -20.02
C ILE A 187 32.18 43.33 -18.60
N SER A 188 32.61 44.53 -18.22
CA SER A 188 32.37 45.09 -16.89
C SER A 188 31.74 46.48 -16.95
N ALA A 189 30.86 46.80 -16.00
CA ALA A 189 30.27 48.13 -15.86
C ALA A 189 30.06 48.49 -14.38
N THR A 190 30.24 49.75 -14.00
CA THR A 190 29.94 50.26 -12.64
C THR A 190 28.48 50.66 -12.48
N SER A 191 27.89 51.31 -13.48
CA SER A 191 26.46 51.65 -13.52
C SER A 191 25.89 51.66 -14.94
N GLY A 192 26.71 51.30 -15.92
CA GLY A 192 26.34 51.28 -17.33
C GLY A 192 25.40 50.14 -17.68
N ARG A 193 24.78 50.22 -18.86
CA ARG A 193 23.86 49.19 -19.37
C ARG A 193 24.46 48.49 -20.58
N VAL A 194 24.19 47.20 -20.68
CA VAL A 194 24.60 46.37 -21.82
C VAL A 194 23.34 45.86 -22.50
N PHE A 195 23.11 46.29 -23.73
CA PHE A 195 21.96 45.94 -24.54
C PHE A 195 22.43 45.08 -25.71
N LEU A 196 22.18 43.78 -25.59
CA LEU A 196 22.43 42.77 -26.61
C LEU A 196 21.13 42.12 -27.09
N GLY A 197 19.96 42.68 -26.72
CA GLY A 197 18.64 42.11 -27.03
C GLY A 197 18.37 41.89 -28.51
N ASP A 198 19.00 42.67 -29.38
CA ASP A 198 18.92 42.55 -30.84
C ASP A 198 20.22 41.98 -31.45
N ALA A 199 21.08 41.39 -30.62
CA ALA A 199 22.31 40.73 -31.01
C ALA A 199 22.26 39.21 -30.82
N THR A 200 22.96 38.50 -31.70
CA THR A 200 23.29 37.08 -31.55
C THR A 200 24.75 36.94 -31.16
N VAL A 201 24.99 36.45 -29.94
CA VAL A 201 26.34 36.19 -29.41
C VAL A 201 26.82 34.83 -29.87
N THR A 202 28.03 34.76 -30.41
CA THR A 202 28.60 33.52 -30.95
C THR A 202 30.13 33.52 -30.82
N ALA A 203 30.79 32.39 -31.09
CA ALA A 203 32.25 32.29 -31.03
C ALA A 203 32.84 31.79 -32.35
N ASP A 204 34.01 32.32 -32.72
CA ASP A 204 34.83 31.79 -33.81
C ASP A 204 36.04 30.96 -33.31
N ALA A 205 36.28 30.99 -31.99
CA ALA A 205 37.25 30.15 -31.31
C ALA A 205 36.55 29.07 -30.44
N ALA A 206 37.13 27.87 -30.43
CA ALA A 206 36.68 26.82 -29.52
C ALA A 206 36.97 27.22 -28.06
N ALA A 207 36.04 26.84 -27.16
CA ALA A 207 36.12 27.09 -25.72
C ALA A 207 36.00 28.55 -25.27
N ALA A 208 35.60 29.48 -26.16
CA ALA A 208 35.41 30.88 -25.79
C ALA A 208 34.25 31.05 -24.80
N SER A 209 34.51 31.73 -23.68
CA SER A 209 33.50 32.07 -22.67
C SER A 209 33.19 33.57 -22.65
N LEU A 210 31.96 33.91 -22.27
CA LEU A 210 31.55 35.30 -22.03
C LEU A 210 31.19 35.50 -20.56
N SER A 211 31.87 36.43 -19.88
CA SER A 211 31.46 36.91 -18.56
C SER A 211 31.02 38.37 -18.63
N ILE A 212 29.90 38.70 -18.02
CA ILE A 212 29.40 40.07 -17.92
C ILE A 212 29.18 40.41 -16.44
N HIS A 213 29.82 41.47 -15.95
CA HIS A 213 29.76 41.92 -14.56
C HIS A 213 29.24 43.36 -14.49
N LEU A 214 27.97 43.54 -14.11
CA LEU A 214 27.27 44.82 -14.14
C LEU A 214 26.89 45.31 -12.75
N GLY A 215 27.51 46.42 -12.37
CA GLY A 215 27.26 47.12 -11.12
C GLY A 215 28.23 46.74 -10.00
N ASN A 216 28.07 47.43 -8.88
CA ASN A 216 28.65 47.02 -7.61
C ASN A 216 27.62 47.23 -6.49
N GLN A 217 27.86 46.60 -5.35
CA GLN A 217 26.98 46.61 -4.17
C GLN A 217 26.58 48.03 -3.66
N MET A 218 27.19 49.10 -4.17
CA MET A 218 26.96 50.48 -3.76
C MET A 218 26.20 51.33 -4.81
N VAL A 219 25.99 50.83 -6.03
CA VAL A 219 25.38 51.58 -7.14
C VAL A 219 24.32 50.72 -7.85
N SER A 220 23.07 51.17 -7.84
CA SER A 220 21.96 50.50 -8.53
C SER A 220 21.75 51.04 -9.95
N GLY A 221 21.29 50.17 -10.87
CA GLY A 221 20.82 50.57 -12.21
C GLY A 221 21.53 49.93 -13.40
N ALA A 222 22.55 49.10 -13.17
CA ALA A 222 23.22 48.37 -14.24
C ALA A 222 22.37 47.14 -14.64
N SER A 223 21.73 47.18 -15.81
CA SER A 223 20.87 46.10 -16.33
C SER A 223 21.45 45.52 -17.61
N ILE A 224 21.09 44.27 -17.89
CA ILE A 224 21.37 43.60 -19.15
C ILE A 224 20.09 43.13 -19.82
N ASP A 225 19.99 43.42 -21.11
CA ASP A 225 19.03 42.80 -22.01
C ASP A 225 19.82 41.93 -22.99
N PHE A 226 19.72 40.62 -22.88
CA PHE A 226 20.45 39.66 -23.69
C PHE A 226 19.56 39.13 -24.81
N GLY A 227 20.09 39.04 -26.02
CA GLY A 227 19.40 38.51 -27.19
C GLY A 227 19.52 37.00 -27.23
N SER A 228 20.25 36.49 -28.22
CA SER A 228 20.44 35.06 -28.45
C SER A 228 21.90 34.65 -28.36
N ALA A 229 22.16 33.36 -28.18
CA ALA A 229 23.48 32.76 -28.31
C ALA A 229 23.42 31.50 -29.18
N ASP A 230 24.32 31.38 -30.17
CA ASP A 230 24.33 30.26 -31.12
C ASP A 230 25.75 29.92 -31.67
N ASP A 231 25.80 29.03 -32.66
CA ASP A 231 27.02 28.61 -33.36
C ASP A 231 27.27 29.30 -34.71
N SER A 232 26.61 30.44 -34.98
CA SER A 232 26.71 31.14 -36.27
C SER A 232 28.11 31.69 -36.59
N GLY A 233 28.97 31.85 -35.57
CA GLY A 233 30.40 32.17 -35.67
C GLY A 233 31.30 30.96 -35.93
N GLY A 234 30.75 29.74 -35.86
CA GLY A 234 31.45 28.47 -36.05
C GLY A 234 31.51 27.60 -34.78
N HIS A 235 31.35 28.20 -33.60
CA HIS A 235 31.34 27.53 -32.31
C HIS A 235 30.27 28.12 -31.38
N ARG A 236 29.67 27.29 -30.52
CA ARG A 236 28.87 27.74 -29.36
C ARG A 236 29.81 28.30 -28.30
N LEU A 237 29.30 29.18 -27.45
CA LEU A 237 30.00 29.62 -26.23
C LEU A 237 30.24 28.42 -25.32
N GLU A 238 31.42 28.33 -24.70
CA GLU A 238 31.67 27.32 -23.66
C GLU A 238 30.85 27.65 -22.43
N ASN A 239 30.99 28.86 -21.89
CA ASN A 239 30.19 29.31 -20.75
C ASN A 239 29.66 30.71 -20.98
N LEU A 240 28.46 30.98 -20.47
CA LEU A 240 27.88 32.31 -20.37
C LEU A 240 27.63 32.62 -18.90
N SER A 241 28.32 33.64 -18.38
CA SER A 241 28.17 34.10 -17.00
C SER A 241 27.71 35.55 -16.97
N ILE A 242 26.60 35.84 -16.30
CA ILE A 242 26.06 37.19 -16.18
C ILE A 242 25.81 37.48 -14.70
N THR A 243 26.53 38.46 -14.16
CA THR A 243 26.30 39.01 -12.82
C THR A 243 25.80 40.43 -12.95
N SER A 244 24.66 40.74 -12.33
CA SER A 244 24.07 42.08 -12.33
C SER A 244 23.55 42.47 -10.95
N THR A 245 23.69 43.74 -10.60
CA THR A 245 23.01 44.35 -9.45
C THR A 245 21.52 44.64 -9.71
N SER A 246 21.03 44.40 -10.92
CA SER A 246 19.66 44.68 -11.36
C SER A 246 19.06 43.52 -12.15
N ILE A 247 18.10 43.81 -13.03
CA ILE A 247 17.36 42.82 -13.82
C ILE A 247 18.28 42.21 -14.88
N ILE A 248 18.14 40.88 -15.06
CA ILE A 248 18.68 40.13 -16.19
C ILE A 248 17.47 39.67 -17.02
N THR A 249 17.35 40.13 -18.26
CA THR A 249 16.35 39.65 -19.23
C THR A 249 17.05 38.97 -20.40
N ALA A 250 16.55 37.81 -20.79
CA ALA A 250 16.89 37.17 -22.06
C ALA A 250 15.61 36.58 -22.67
N GLU A 251 14.89 37.43 -23.41
CA GLU A 251 13.56 37.10 -23.95
C GLU A 251 13.57 36.96 -25.49
N ARG A 252 14.71 37.26 -26.14
CA ARG A 252 14.79 37.44 -27.59
C ARG A 252 15.72 36.41 -28.23
N GLY A 253 15.19 35.21 -28.45
CA GLY A 253 15.83 34.17 -29.24
C GLY A 253 16.45 33.04 -28.40
N PRO A 254 17.05 32.04 -29.07
CA PRO A 254 17.58 30.86 -28.38
C PRO A 254 18.87 31.19 -27.62
N ILE A 255 19.09 30.52 -26.48
CA ILE A 255 20.36 30.52 -25.75
C ILE A 255 20.95 29.12 -25.84
N GLU A 256 21.93 28.94 -26.72
CA GLU A 256 22.60 27.66 -26.96
C GLU A 256 24.09 27.74 -26.59
N VAL A 257 24.43 27.35 -25.35
CA VAL A 257 25.81 27.28 -24.84
C VAL A 257 26.27 25.83 -24.70
N ALA A 258 27.53 25.53 -24.96
CA ALA A 258 28.08 24.18 -24.90
C ALA A 258 28.28 23.67 -23.46
N GLY A 259 28.62 24.56 -22.52
CA GLY A 259 28.79 24.29 -21.10
C GLY A 259 27.75 25.03 -20.26
N ASP A 260 28.19 25.83 -19.28
CA ASP A 260 27.30 26.34 -18.23
C ASP A 260 26.71 27.73 -18.55
N LEU A 261 25.43 27.89 -18.19
CA LEU A 261 24.74 29.18 -18.10
C LEU A 261 24.61 29.60 -16.63
N ASN A 262 25.36 30.62 -16.22
CA ASN A 262 25.38 31.12 -14.84
C ASN A 262 24.82 32.54 -14.77
N LEU A 263 23.77 32.77 -13.99
CA LEU A 263 23.10 34.06 -13.86
C LEU A 263 22.99 34.44 -12.39
N THR A 264 23.50 35.62 -12.03
CA THR A 264 23.45 36.15 -10.66
C THR A 264 22.85 37.55 -10.66
N SER A 265 21.66 37.72 -10.07
CA SER A 265 21.02 39.01 -9.80
C SER A 265 21.07 39.36 -8.31
N GLU A 266 21.93 40.31 -7.93
CA GLU A 266 22.15 40.66 -6.52
C GLU A 266 21.00 41.46 -5.88
N ALA A 267 20.03 41.97 -6.64
CA ALA A 267 18.91 42.74 -6.07
C ALA A 267 17.58 42.65 -6.84
N SER A 268 17.48 41.83 -7.89
CA SER A 268 16.32 41.88 -8.78
C SER A 268 15.96 40.53 -9.41
N THR A 269 15.16 40.60 -10.48
CA THR A 269 14.56 39.46 -11.18
C THR A 269 15.48 38.93 -12.29
N VAL A 270 15.38 37.62 -12.53
CA VAL A 270 15.94 36.95 -13.71
C VAL A 270 14.80 36.40 -14.55
N THR A 271 14.76 36.73 -15.83
CA THR A 271 13.77 36.23 -16.79
C THR A 271 14.47 35.65 -18.01
N LEU A 272 14.18 34.38 -18.29
CA LEU A 272 14.62 33.65 -19.47
C LEU A 272 13.39 33.14 -20.24
N ASP A 273 13.34 33.38 -21.54
CA ASP A 273 12.29 32.89 -22.43
C ASP A 273 12.89 32.34 -23.73
N GLY A 274 12.21 31.38 -24.35
CA GLY A 274 12.59 30.75 -25.61
C GLY A 274 13.32 29.40 -25.46
N LEU A 275 14.03 28.98 -26.51
CA LEU A 275 14.80 27.74 -26.49
C LEU A 275 16.06 27.93 -25.65
N ILE A 276 16.33 27.03 -24.70
CA ILE A 276 17.52 27.09 -23.86
C ILE A 276 18.22 25.72 -23.88
N SER A 277 19.51 25.72 -24.23
CA SER A 277 20.37 24.54 -24.21
C SER A 277 21.71 24.89 -23.56
N ALA A 278 22.01 24.21 -22.45
CA ALA A 278 23.23 24.33 -21.68
C ALA A 278 23.53 22.98 -21.00
N ASP A 279 24.76 22.74 -20.56
CA ASP A 279 25.08 21.57 -19.73
C ASP A 279 24.48 21.74 -18.32
N LYS A 280 24.63 22.93 -17.74
CA LYS A 280 24.02 23.34 -16.47
C LYS A 280 23.44 24.74 -16.57
N ILE A 281 22.30 24.95 -15.91
CA ILE A 281 21.72 26.28 -15.68
C ILE A 281 21.78 26.57 -14.18
N ALA A 282 22.50 27.61 -13.78
CA ALA A 282 22.59 28.07 -12.41
C ALA A 282 22.10 29.52 -12.30
N ILE A 283 21.10 29.75 -11.45
CA ILE A 283 20.50 31.06 -11.22
C ILE A 283 20.51 31.38 -9.73
N GLU A 284 21.07 32.53 -9.38
CA GLU A 284 20.98 33.11 -8.04
C GLU A 284 20.36 34.50 -8.15
N ALA A 285 19.18 34.71 -7.58
CA ALA A 285 18.48 35.98 -7.69
C ALA A 285 17.89 36.41 -6.34
N ASN A 286 18.05 37.65 -5.92
CA ASN A 286 17.36 38.14 -4.71
C ASN A 286 15.87 38.49 -4.96
N GLY A 287 15.45 38.58 -6.22
CA GLY A 287 14.05 38.73 -6.64
C GLY A 287 13.49 37.46 -7.27
N ASN A 288 12.47 37.64 -8.13
CA ASN A 288 11.80 36.52 -8.79
C ASN A 288 12.70 35.87 -9.85
N VAL A 289 12.51 34.58 -10.09
CA VAL A 289 13.13 33.84 -11.19
C VAL A 289 12.02 33.31 -12.09
N SER A 290 12.12 33.57 -13.38
CA SER A 290 11.17 33.13 -14.39
C SER A 290 11.92 32.45 -15.52
N ILE A 291 11.62 31.19 -15.78
CA ILE A 291 12.19 30.42 -16.88
C ILE A 291 11.06 29.83 -17.70
N HIS A 292 10.87 30.33 -18.92
CA HIS A 292 9.87 29.81 -19.85
C HIS A 292 10.60 29.20 -21.04
N GLY A 293 11.01 27.94 -20.90
CA GLY A 293 11.83 27.26 -21.89
C GLY A 293 11.02 26.37 -22.82
N ASP A 294 11.00 26.63 -24.13
CA ASP A 294 10.27 25.80 -25.10
C ASP A 294 11.10 25.48 -26.36
N PRO A 295 11.91 24.41 -26.35
CA PRO A 295 12.24 23.53 -25.22
C PRO A 295 13.44 24.04 -24.38
N LEU A 296 13.49 23.60 -23.11
CA LEU A 296 14.66 23.67 -22.23
C LEU A 296 15.34 22.30 -22.16
N THR A 297 16.62 22.21 -22.51
CA THR A 297 17.40 20.97 -22.43
C THR A 297 18.69 21.20 -21.66
N THR A 298 18.87 20.48 -20.55
CA THR A 298 20.06 20.61 -19.69
C THR A 298 20.31 19.33 -18.89
N THR A 299 21.52 19.16 -18.36
CA THR A 299 21.78 18.10 -17.39
C THR A 299 21.21 18.49 -16.03
N GLN A 300 21.39 19.75 -15.63
CA GLN A 300 21.06 20.23 -14.29
C GLN A 300 20.49 21.65 -14.30
N ILE A 301 19.50 21.90 -13.44
CA ILE A 301 19.03 23.25 -13.09
C ILE A 301 19.26 23.48 -11.59
N GLN A 302 19.85 24.62 -11.24
CA GLN A 302 20.02 25.06 -9.86
C GLN A 302 19.50 26.49 -9.71
N ILE A 303 18.52 26.69 -8.84
CA ILE A 303 17.91 28.01 -8.59
C ILE A 303 17.99 28.32 -7.10
N ALA A 304 18.46 29.52 -6.77
CA ALA A 304 18.36 30.12 -5.44
C ALA A 304 17.65 31.48 -5.56
N SER A 305 16.43 31.59 -5.04
CA SER A 305 15.75 32.89 -4.92
C SER A 305 15.90 33.43 -3.48
N GLY A 306 16.25 34.70 -3.33
CA GLY A 306 16.39 35.39 -2.03
C GLY A 306 15.05 35.73 -1.38
N GLY A 307 14.05 34.85 -1.54
CA GLY A 307 12.65 35.02 -1.11
C GLY A 307 11.69 35.48 -2.21
N GLY A 308 12.17 35.62 -3.46
CA GLY A 308 11.31 35.86 -4.63
C GLY A 308 10.66 34.58 -5.15
N ASP A 309 9.59 34.73 -5.94
CA ASP A 309 8.89 33.60 -6.53
C ASP A 309 9.71 32.98 -7.67
N VAL A 310 9.63 31.65 -7.83
CA VAL A 310 10.26 30.88 -8.90
C VAL A 310 9.17 30.31 -9.80
N GLU A 311 9.10 30.77 -11.04
CA GLU A 311 8.21 30.26 -12.07
C GLU A 311 9.04 29.52 -13.13
N VAL A 312 8.67 28.27 -13.40
CA VAL A 312 9.33 27.43 -14.39
C VAL A 312 8.26 26.83 -15.32
N GLY A 313 8.31 27.19 -16.60
CA GLY A 313 7.33 26.84 -17.62
C GLY A 313 7.97 26.25 -18.88
N GLY A 314 7.14 25.62 -19.72
CA GLY A 314 7.52 25.04 -21.01
C GLY A 314 7.96 23.57 -20.93
N SER A 315 8.56 23.06 -22.01
CA SER A 315 8.98 21.65 -22.12
C SER A 315 10.42 21.49 -21.62
N ILE A 316 10.59 20.76 -20.51
CA ILE A 316 11.86 20.65 -19.80
C ILE A 316 12.38 19.22 -19.88
N ASN A 317 13.51 19.04 -20.58
CA ASN A 317 14.25 17.78 -20.62
C ASN A 317 15.47 17.88 -19.69
N ILE A 318 15.49 17.06 -18.65
CA ILE A 318 16.55 17.05 -17.63
C ILE A 318 17.21 15.67 -17.55
N ASP A 319 18.54 15.62 -17.68
CA ASP A 319 19.29 14.36 -17.61
C ASP A 319 19.66 13.94 -16.19
N ASP A 320 19.73 14.88 -15.23
CA ASP A 320 20.03 14.60 -13.82
C ASP A 320 19.00 15.19 -12.85
N SER A 321 19.06 16.50 -12.58
CA SER A 321 18.32 17.09 -11.44
C SER A 321 17.94 18.56 -11.60
N ILE A 322 16.81 18.93 -10.99
CA ILE A 322 16.36 20.30 -10.75
C ILE A 322 16.41 20.56 -9.24
N MET A 323 17.20 21.54 -8.80
CA MET A 323 17.32 21.92 -7.40
C MET A 323 16.90 23.37 -7.19
N ILE A 324 15.92 23.61 -6.33
CA ILE A 324 15.40 24.94 -6.02
C ILE A 324 15.48 25.19 -4.51
N ASN A 325 16.09 26.31 -4.11
CA ASN A 325 15.91 26.90 -2.79
C ASN A 325 15.19 28.25 -2.96
N ALA A 326 13.96 28.35 -2.47
CA ALA A 326 13.14 29.53 -2.71
C ALA A 326 13.17 30.56 -1.56
N GLN A 327 13.84 30.25 -0.44
CA GLN A 327 13.87 31.06 0.79
C GLN A 327 12.51 31.68 1.20
N HIS A 328 11.44 30.87 1.14
CA HIS A 328 10.02 31.13 1.39
C HIS A 328 9.23 31.76 0.22
N GLY A 329 9.86 31.99 -0.93
CA GLY A 329 9.16 32.31 -2.17
C GLY A 329 8.34 31.12 -2.68
N ASN A 330 7.32 31.38 -3.49
CA ASN A 330 6.51 30.30 -4.08
C ASN A 330 7.25 29.66 -5.25
N VAL A 331 6.97 28.39 -5.51
CA VAL A 331 7.52 27.66 -6.65
C VAL A 331 6.37 27.17 -7.52
N ASP A 332 6.30 27.65 -8.76
CA ASP A 332 5.23 27.34 -9.70
C ASP A 332 5.79 26.67 -10.95
N PHE A 333 5.37 25.42 -11.16
CA PHE A 333 5.66 24.65 -12.36
C PHE A 333 4.46 24.55 -13.30
N SER A 334 3.28 25.07 -12.96
CA SER A 334 1.97 24.75 -13.59
C SER A 334 1.93 24.88 -15.11
N GLY A 335 2.79 25.70 -15.71
CA GLY A 335 2.98 25.85 -17.16
C GLY A 335 4.01 24.91 -17.79
N SER A 336 4.52 23.91 -17.08
CA SER A 336 5.62 23.04 -17.52
C SER A 336 5.24 21.58 -17.75
N VAL A 337 6.06 20.91 -18.56
CA VAL A 337 6.12 19.46 -18.66
C VAL A 337 7.57 19.05 -18.46
N ILE A 338 7.84 18.29 -17.39
CA ILE A 338 9.18 17.83 -17.04
C ILE A 338 9.34 16.37 -17.47
N THR A 339 10.39 16.08 -18.23
CA THR A 339 10.77 14.74 -18.66
C THR A 339 12.19 14.43 -18.21
N SER A 340 12.37 13.33 -17.49
CA SER A 340 13.69 12.83 -17.07
C SER A 340 13.78 11.32 -17.17
N ASN A 341 14.96 10.83 -17.53
CA ASN A 341 15.31 9.42 -17.45
C ASN A 341 16.23 9.10 -16.27
N SER A 342 16.53 10.08 -15.41
CA SER A 342 17.39 9.89 -14.23
C SER A 342 16.72 8.98 -13.20
N GLY A 343 17.52 8.12 -12.57
CA GLY A 343 17.10 7.30 -11.42
C GLY A 343 17.30 7.99 -10.07
N GLY A 344 17.85 9.21 -10.07
CA GLY A 344 18.19 9.98 -8.88
C GLY A 344 17.07 10.93 -8.43
N ASP A 345 17.47 11.96 -7.68
CA ASP A 345 16.57 13.03 -7.23
C ASP A 345 16.33 14.01 -8.38
N VAL A 346 15.26 13.78 -9.16
CA VAL A 346 14.96 14.54 -10.38
C VAL A 346 14.53 15.97 -10.04
N LEU A 347 13.75 16.15 -8.97
CA LEU A 347 13.31 17.46 -8.52
C LEU A 347 13.44 17.53 -7.00
N THR A 348 14.22 18.51 -6.54
CA THR A 348 14.40 18.85 -5.14
C THR A 348 14.00 20.31 -4.91
N ILE A 349 13.02 20.56 -4.05
CA ILE A 349 12.59 21.90 -3.64
C ILE A 349 12.82 22.06 -2.14
N ARG A 350 13.39 23.18 -1.71
CA ARG A 350 13.65 23.52 -0.29
C ARG A 350 13.24 24.94 0.04
N ASP A 351 13.00 25.17 1.33
CA ASP A 351 12.67 26.47 1.91
C ASP A 351 11.64 27.23 1.04
N ALA A 352 10.48 26.66 0.74
CA ALA A 352 9.49 27.29 -0.15
C ALA A 352 8.23 27.74 0.58
N GLY A 353 7.52 28.69 -0.01
CA GLY A 353 6.15 29.04 0.30
C GLY A 353 5.20 27.95 -0.22
N ASP A 354 4.29 28.32 -1.13
CA ASP A 354 3.46 27.35 -1.84
C ASP A 354 4.25 26.70 -2.99
N ILE A 355 3.97 25.42 -3.27
CA ILE A 355 4.49 24.68 -4.43
C ILE A 355 3.31 24.26 -5.29
N THR A 356 3.33 24.64 -6.57
CA THR A 356 2.40 24.12 -7.58
C THR A 356 3.16 23.24 -8.57
N LEU A 357 2.91 21.93 -8.54
CA LEU A 357 3.52 20.97 -9.43
C LEU A 357 2.78 20.87 -10.77
N ALA A 358 3.46 20.36 -11.78
CA ALA A 358 2.93 20.15 -13.12
C ALA A 358 3.03 18.69 -13.54
N SER A 359 2.99 18.44 -14.85
CA SER A 359 3.21 17.09 -15.36
C SER A 359 4.69 16.74 -15.26
N ILE A 360 5.00 15.72 -14.48
CA ILE A 360 6.36 15.20 -14.29
C ILE A 360 6.37 13.76 -14.76
N ASN A 361 7.17 13.48 -15.79
CA ASN A 361 7.43 12.14 -16.29
C ASN A 361 8.88 11.77 -15.99
N ALA A 362 9.06 11.11 -14.85
CA ALA A 362 10.33 10.64 -14.32
C ALA A 362 10.12 9.27 -13.68
N ALA A 363 9.71 8.28 -14.48
CA ALA A 363 9.27 6.97 -13.99
C ALA A 363 10.29 6.18 -13.14
N ASN A 364 11.58 6.54 -13.21
CA ASN A 364 12.63 5.94 -12.35
C ASN A 364 13.14 6.92 -11.28
N GLY A 365 12.61 8.14 -11.28
CA GLY A 365 13.12 9.26 -10.51
C GLY A 365 12.47 9.43 -9.14
N HIS A 366 13.15 10.19 -8.30
CA HIS A 366 12.72 10.55 -6.96
C HIS A 366 12.38 12.04 -6.88
N LEU A 367 11.22 12.34 -6.31
CA LEU A 367 10.76 13.70 -6.02
C LEU A 367 10.97 14.02 -4.53
N VAL A 368 11.75 15.05 -4.22
CA VAL A 368 12.05 15.50 -2.86
C VAL A 368 11.51 16.90 -2.62
N LEU A 369 10.45 17.01 -1.83
CA LEU A 369 9.79 18.28 -1.53
C LEU A 369 9.99 18.63 -0.06
N GLY A 370 10.99 19.46 0.21
CA GLY A 370 11.32 19.94 1.53
C GLY A 370 12.14 18.98 2.39
N VAL A 371 12.70 19.54 3.45
CA VAL A 371 13.42 18.86 4.53
C VAL A 371 13.06 19.51 5.87
N ASN A 372 12.77 18.71 6.89
CA ASN A 372 12.44 19.20 8.23
C ASN A 372 11.28 20.23 8.26
N GLN A 373 10.27 20.06 7.40
CA GLN A 373 9.09 20.93 7.28
C GLN A 373 9.47 22.38 6.94
N ASP A 374 10.44 22.58 6.05
CA ASP A 374 10.87 23.88 5.53
C ASP A 374 9.95 24.43 4.42
N ILE A 375 8.99 23.64 3.91
CA ILE A 375 7.92 24.12 3.03
C ILE A 375 6.76 24.63 3.90
N VAL A 376 6.56 25.94 3.93
CA VAL A 376 5.57 26.58 4.83
C VAL A 376 4.18 26.71 4.21
N GLY A 377 4.11 26.73 2.88
CA GLY A 377 2.88 26.77 2.11
C GLY A 377 2.41 25.38 1.70
N ARG A 378 1.31 25.36 0.96
CA ARG A 378 0.69 24.12 0.46
C ARG A 378 1.48 23.54 -0.70
N ILE A 379 1.37 22.23 -0.87
CA ILE A 379 1.88 21.52 -2.05
C ILE A 379 0.67 21.02 -2.82
N GLU A 380 0.44 21.56 -4.02
CA GLU A 380 -0.69 21.22 -4.89
C GLU A 380 -0.21 20.85 -6.29
N GLN A 381 -1.06 20.19 -7.08
CA GLN A 381 -0.84 19.95 -8.51
C GLN A 381 -1.73 20.85 -9.36
N ALA A 382 -1.20 21.28 -10.51
CA ALA A 382 -1.99 21.89 -11.57
C ALA A 382 -3.07 20.91 -12.08
N GLY A 383 -4.25 21.43 -12.40
CA GLY A 383 -5.37 20.57 -12.82
C GLY A 383 -5.08 19.81 -14.12
N GLY A 384 -5.31 18.50 -14.10
CA GLY A 384 -5.09 17.62 -15.27
C GLY A 384 -3.62 17.28 -15.55
N SER A 385 -2.72 17.59 -14.61
CA SER A 385 -1.33 17.11 -14.66
C SER A 385 -1.18 15.71 -14.06
N SER A 386 -0.10 15.03 -14.41
CA SER A 386 0.24 13.70 -13.91
C SER A 386 1.63 13.67 -13.30
N LEU A 387 1.80 13.01 -12.16
CA LEU A 387 3.11 12.64 -11.61
C LEU A 387 3.37 11.18 -11.92
N ILE A 388 4.34 10.89 -12.79
CA ILE A 388 4.82 9.54 -13.07
C ILE A 388 6.22 9.45 -12.47
N ILE A 389 6.32 8.88 -11.27
CA ILE A 389 7.53 8.86 -10.45
C ILE A 389 7.69 7.52 -9.72
N ASP A 390 8.94 7.11 -9.48
CA ASP A 390 9.24 5.93 -8.69
C ASP A 390 9.08 6.23 -7.19
N ARG A 391 9.67 7.33 -6.72
CA ARG A 391 9.78 7.63 -5.29
C ARG A 391 9.32 9.03 -4.95
N LEU A 392 8.67 9.17 -3.80
CA LEU A 392 8.21 10.45 -3.26
C LEU A 392 8.65 10.63 -1.79
N THR A 393 9.35 11.73 -1.53
CA THR A 393 9.65 12.22 -0.18
C THR A 393 9.13 13.65 -0.02
N VAL A 394 8.32 13.90 1.00
CA VAL A 394 7.75 15.23 1.29
C VAL A 394 7.89 15.59 2.76
N SER A 395 8.30 16.83 3.04
CA SER A 395 8.37 17.41 4.38
C SER A 395 7.82 18.84 4.35
N SER A 396 6.58 19.03 4.81
CA SER A 396 5.85 20.30 4.74
C SER A 396 5.20 20.66 6.07
N ASP A 397 5.10 21.96 6.36
CA ASP A 397 4.33 22.52 7.48
C ASP A 397 2.83 22.70 7.13
N ASN A 398 2.40 22.21 5.97
CA ASN A 398 1.05 22.47 5.44
C ASN A 398 0.49 21.27 4.66
N THR A 399 -0.68 21.46 4.07
CA THR A 399 -1.39 20.47 3.28
C THR A 399 -0.62 20.05 2.03
N ILE A 400 -0.73 18.77 1.71
CA ILE A 400 -0.25 18.13 0.48
C ILE A 400 -1.46 17.57 -0.26
N ASP A 401 -1.70 18.06 -1.47
CA ASP A 401 -2.78 17.61 -2.34
C ASP A 401 -2.19 17.14 -3.68
N LEU A 402 -2.05 15.82 -3.80
CA LEU A 402 -1.66 15.12 -5.02
C LEU A 402 -2.80 14.22 -5.53
N SER A 403 -4.01 14.78 -5.61
CA SER A 403 -5.27 14.06 -5.90
C SER A 403 -5.60 13.86 -7.38
N ASN A 404 -4.71 14.26 -8.31
CA ASN A 404 -4.97 14.09 -9.74
C ASN A 404 -5.02 12.60 -10.13
N VAL A 405 -6.03 12.25 -10.93
CA VAL A 405 -6.37 10.85 -11.24
C VAL A 405 -5.38 10.12 -12.15
N ASP A 406 -4.50 10.85 -12.84
CA ASP A 406 -3.51 10.29 -13.77
C ASP A 406 -2.14 10.07 -13.12
N ASN A 407 -2.03 10.28 -11.80
CA ASN A 407 -0.80 10.05 -11.06
C ASN A 407 -0.42 8.57 -11.06
N GLN A 408 0.89 8.30 -11.10
CA GLN A 408 1.55 7.00 -11.02
C GLN A 408 2.73 7.17 -10.06
N ILE A 409 2.51 6.86 -8.78
CA ILE A 409 3.47 7.01 -7.69
C ILE A 409 3.75 5.61 -7.13
N ALA A 410 4.87 5.01 -7.53
CA ALA A 410 5.18 3.64 -7.14
C ALA A 410 5.46 3.51 -5.63
N SER A 411 6.22 4.43 -5.04
CA SER A 411 6.60 4.38 -3.63
C SER A 411 6.57 5.75 -2.94
N VAL A 412 5.90 5.80 -1.79
CA VAL A 412 5.98 6.91 -0.85
C VAL A 412 7.00 6.55 0.23
N GLU A 413 8.20 7.11 0.14
CA GLU A 413 9.28 6.83 1.09
C GLU A 413 9.01 7.46 2.46
N SER A 414 8.61 8.73 2.47
CA SER A 414 8.24 9.45 3.68
C SER A 414 7.45 10.71 3.35
N ILE A 415 6.30 10.88 3.97
CA ILE A 415 5.58 12.15 4.02
C ILE A 415 5.49 12.61 5.47
N GLN A 416 5.98 13.81 5.74
CA GLN A 416 5.77 14.50 7.01
C GLN A 416 5.05 15.81 6.73
N SER A 417 3.80 15.92 7.18
CA SER A 417 2.96 17.11 6.99
C SER A 417 2.42 17.60 8.33
N ARG A 418 2.16 18.90 8.52
CA ARG A 418 1.27 19.38 9.61
C ARG A 418 -0.19 19.52 9.18
N GLY A 419 -0.48 19.46 7.88
CA GLY A 419 -1.81 19.55 7.29
C GLY A 419 -2.33 18.21 6.76
N ASP A 420 -3.32 18.30 5.87
CA ASP A 420 -3.92 17.13 5.22
C ASP A 420 -2.94 16.54 4.19
N VAL A 421 -3.02 15.22 3.97
CA VAL A 421 -2.26 14.51 2.93
C VAL A 421 -3.26 13.77 2.06
N THR A 422 -3.34 14.13 0.78
CA THR A 422 -4.16 13.42 -0.21
C THR A 422 -3.27 12.92 -1.34
N LEU A 423 -3.35 11.62 -1.62
CA LEU A 423 -2.62 10.96 -2.70
C LEU A 423 -3.60 10.17 -3.58
N TYR A 424 -3.32 10.16 -4.88
CA TYR A 424 -3.98 9.31 -5.85
C TYR A 424 -2.93 8.54 -6.67
N ASP A 425 -3.17 7.27 -6.93
CA ASP A 425 -2.42 6.42 -7.88
C ASP A 425 -3.39 5.72 -8.85
N SER A 426 -3.02 5.68 -10.12
CA SER A 426 -3.88 5.22 -11.20
C SER A 426 -3.72 3.77 -11.61
N ASN A 427 -2.55 3.11 -11.43
CA ASN A 427 -2.40 1.79 -12.08
C ASN A 427 -1.21 0.87 -11.78
N GLU A 428 -0.25 1.19 -10.91
CA GLU A 428 0.95 0.31 -10.75
C GLU A 428 1.09 -0.30 -9.35
N GLY A 429 0.10 -0.05 -8.48
CA GLY A 429 0.23 -0.32 -7.07
C GLY A 429 1.04 0.77 -6.40
N MET A 430 0.81 0.95 -5.10
CA MET A 430 1.55 1.93 -4.31
C MET A 430 2.10 1.25 -3.08
N GLU A 431 3.41 1.37 -2.87
CA GLU A 431 4.01 1.09 -1.56
C GLU A 431 4.05 2.38 -0.74
N VAL A 432 3.54 2.34 0.48
CA VAL A 432 3.67 3.43 1.44
C VAL A 432 4.51 2.96 2.60
N ARG A 433 5.69 3.55 2.74
CA ARG A 433 6.55 3.32 3.91
C ARG A 433 6.03 4.13 5.08
N ARG A 434 6.07 5.46 5.00
CA ARG A 434 5.72 6.33 6.13
C ARG A 434 4.92 7.55 5.72
N ILE A 435 3.84 7.83 6.44
CA ILE A 435 3.13 9.11 6.41
C ILE A 435 2.85 9.53 7.85
N ASP A 436 3.29 10.73 8.23
CA ASP A 436 2.98 11.35 9.51
C ASP A 436 2.32 12.72 9.27
N SER A 437 1.03 12.83 9.59
CA SER A 437 0.30 14.11 9.59
C SER A 437 0.16 14.67 11.02
N GLY A 438 0.51 15.94 11.21
CA GLY A 438 0.44 16.70 12.47
C GLY A 438 -0.98 17.03 12.96
N GLY A 439 -2.00 16.34 12.43
CA GLY A 439 -3.40 16.48 12.83
C GLY A 439 -4.37 16.58 11.65
N GLY A 440 -3.86 16.67 10.42
CA GLY A 440 -4.67 16.61 9.20
C GLY A 440 -5.09 15.19 8.84
N ASN A 441 -6.04 15.10 7.91
CA ASN A 441 -6.52 13.84 7.37
C ASN A 441 -5.47 13.22 6.45
N VAL A 442 -5.43 11.89 6.38
CA VAL A 442 -4.68 11.16 5.36
C VAL A 442 -5.68 10.43 4.47
N ARG A 443 -5.63 10.70 3.17
CA ARG A 443 -6.45 10.04 2.15
C ARG A 443 -5.56 9.49 1.06
N ILE A 444 -5.69 8.19 0.79
CA ILE A 444 -4.98 7.52 -0.30
C ILE A 444 -6.03 6.81 -1.16
N GLU A 445 -5.99 7.07 -2.46
CA GLU A 445 -6.79 6.37 -3.45
C GLU A 445 -5.87 5.66 -4.45
N VAL A 446 -5.96 4.34 -4.56
CA VAL A 446 -5.25 3.53 -5.56
C VAL A 446 -6.30 2.90 -6.45
N ARG A 447 -6.58 3.53 -7.59
CA ARG A 447 -7.75 3.23 -8.42
C ARG A 447 -7.47 3.35 -9.90
N SER A 448 -7.91 2.37 -10.66
CA SER A 448 -7.83 2.37 -12.11
C SER A 448 -9.15 2.83 -12.72
N ASP A 449 -9.08 3.87 -13.57
CA ASP A 449 -10.22 4.28 -14.40
C ASP A 449 -10.39 3.39 -15.65
N LEU A 450 -9.41 2.52 -15.89
CA LEU A 450 -9.25 1.79 -17.13
C LEU A 450 -9.84 0.38 -17.00
N ALA A 451 -10.92 0.12 -17.72
CA ALA A 451 -11.59 -1.17 -17.66
C ALA A 451 -10.71 -2.30 -18.21
N GLY A 452 -10.38 -3.28 -17.37
CA GLY A 452 -9.70 -4.52 -17.78
C GLY A 452 -8.18 -4.53 -17.66
N VAL A 453 -7.59 -3.62 -16.87
CA VAL A 453 -6.17 -3.71 -16.45
C VAL A 453 -6.05 -4.50 -15.16
N ASP A 454 -4.86 -5.04 -14.90
CA ASP A 454 -4.51 -5.63 -13.62
C ASP A 454 -4.65 -4.55 -12.53
N LEU A 455 -5.57 -4.76 -11.61
CA LEU A 455 -5.86 -3.82 -10.53
C LEU A 455 -4.66 -3.72 -9.59
N ALA A 456 -4.46 -2.52 -9.05
CA ALA A 456 -3.33 -2.13 -8.22
C ALA A 456 -3.61 -2.35 -6.73
N ASP A 457 -2.61 -2.87 -6.02
CA ASP A 457 -2.65 -3.06 -4.56
C ASP A 457 -2.09 -1.81 -3.85
N LEU A 458 -2.53 -1.58 -2.62
CA LEU A 458 -1.85 -0.67 -1.68
C LEU A 458 -1.10 -1.52 -0.66
N ARG A 459 0.21 -1.36 -0.57
CA ARG A 459 1.04 -2.03 0.44
C ARG A 459 1.60 -1.02 1.43
N LEU A 460 1.33 -1.21 2.72
CA LEU A 460 1.91 -0.42 3.80
C LEU A 460 3.07 -1.20 4.40
N SER A 461 4.31 -0.74 4.21
CA SER A 461 5.50 -1.41 4.74
C SER A 461 5.98 -0.84 6.08
N GLU A 462 5.55 0.38 6.45
CA GLU A 462 5.68 0.90 7.81
C GLU A 462 4.37 1.59 8.27
N SER A 463 4.41 2.81 8.79
CA SER A 463 3.24 3.38 9.48
C SER A 463 2.64 4.60 8.79
N ILE A 464 1.31 4.65 8.80
CA ILE A 464 0.53 5.88 8.55
C ILE A 464 0.02 6.38 9.89
N ARG A 465 0.37 7.62 10.25
CA ARG A 465 -0.09 8.26 11.48
C ARG A 465 -0.75 9.60 11.19
N SER A 466 -1.85 9.87 11.87
CA SER A 466 -2.41 11.21 12.02
C SER A 466 -2.57 11.53 13.50
N GLN A 467 -2.18 12.73 13.92
CA GLN A 467 -2.32 13.18 15.32
C GLN A 467 -3.76 13.57 15.70
N GLY A 468 -4.78 13.17 14.93
CA GLY A 468 -6.19 13.37 15.23
C GLY A 468 -7.12 13.52 14.02
N GLY A 469 -6.58 13.55 12.81
CA GLY A 469 -7.34 13.53 11.57
C GLY A 469 -7.74 12.10 11.17
N ASN A 470 -8.67 11.99 10.23
CA ASN A 470 -9.15 10.69 9.75
C ASN A 470 -8.15 10.07 8.77
N ILE A 471 -8.08 8.74 8.74
CA ILE A 471 -7.31 7.99 7.75
C ILE A 471 -8.28 7.23 6.85
N VAL A 472 -8.17 7.43 5.54
CA VAL A 472 -9.04 6.82 4.53
C VAL A 472 -8.20 6.21 3.41
N LEU A 473 -8.27 4.89 3.26
CA LEU A 473 -7.58 4.14 2.20
C LEU A 473 -8.62 3.50 1.29
N LEU A 474 -8.55 3.80 -0.01
CA LEU A 474 -9.50 3.31 -1.01
C LEU A 474 -8.79 2.68 -2.18
N VAL A 475 -9.01 1.39 -2.40
CA VAL A 475 -8.19 0.59 -3.29
C VAL A 475 -9.05 -0.31 -4.16
N ASP A 476 -8.73 -0.41 -5.45
CA ASP A 476 -9.51 -1.27 -6.35
C ASP A 476 -9.14 -2.75 -6.22
N ARG A 477 -8.01 -3.10 -5.59
CA ARG A 477 -7.62 -4.49 -5.36
C ARG A 477 -7.44 -4.80 -3.88
N ASP A 478 -6.22 -5.10 -3.44
CA ASP A 478 -5.92 -5.53 -2.07
C ASP A 478 -5.34 -4.37 -1.26
N ILE A 479 -5.70 -4.26 0.01
CA ILE A 479 -4.96 -3.47 1.00
C ILE A 479 -4.11 -4.45 1.80
N VAL A 480 -2.79 -4.28 1.76
CA VAL A 480 -1.83 -5.12 2.49
C VAL A 480 -1.12 -4.27 3.54
N ILE A 481 -1.36 -4.53 4.81
CA ILE A 481 -0.62 -3.90 5.91
C ILE A 481 0.44 -4.91 6.37
N ASP A 482 1.72 -4.62 6.17
CA ASP A 482 2.80 -5.56 6.47
C ASP A 482 2.96 -5.80 7.98
N SER A 483 3.64 -6.89 8.33
CA SER A 483 4.01 -7.16 9.73
C SER A 483 4.82 -6.00 10.32
N GLY A 484 4.32 -5.42 11.42
CA GLY A 484 4.94 -4.27 12.09
C GLY A 484 4.61 -2.90 11.49
N ALA A 485 3.85 -2.87 10.38
CA ALA A 485 3.18 -1.66 9.92
C ALA A 485 2.00 -1.31 10.86
N MET A 486 1.57 -0.05 10.83
CA MET A 486 0.49 0.42 11.71
C MET A 486 -0.22 1.62 11.12
N VAL A 487 -1.55 1.62 11.18
CA VAL A 487 -2.40 2.76 10.85
C VAL A 487 -2.94 3.36 12.15
N ASP A 488 -2.47 4.54 12.54
CA ASP A 488 -2.85 5.21 13.80
C ASP A 488 -3.49 6.57 13.53
N ALA A 489 -4.80 6.67 13.75
CA ALA A 489 -5.55 7.92 13.56
C ALA A 489 -5.64 8.78 14.83
N ALA A 490 -5.04 8.35 15.94
CA ALA A 490 -5.22 8.95 17.27
C ALA A 490 -6.72 9.17 17.58
N ALA A 491 -7.22 10.41 17.62
CA ALA A 491 -8.64 10.68 17.87
C ALA A 491 -9.54 10.64 16.61
N GLY A 492 -8.98 10.47 15.41
CA GLY A 492 -9.71 10.36 14.15
C GLY A 492 -10.22 8.96 13.85
N THR A 493 -11.04 8.80 12.80
CA THR A 493 -11.56 7.50 12.35
C THR A 493 -10.65 6.86 11.31
N ILE A 494 -10.66 5.52 11.24
CA ILE A 494 -9.99 4.75 10.19
C ILE A 494 -11.05 4.14 9.27
N ARG A 495 -10.91 4.35 7.95
CA ARG A 495 -11.74 3.70 6.94
C ARG A 495 -10.87 3.05 5.87
N LEU A 496 -11.03 1.75 5.70
CA LEU A 496 -10.40 0.94 4.66
C LEU A 496 -11.47 0.39 3.72
N GLU A 497 -11.34 0.63 2.42
CA GLU A 497 -12.20 0.01 1.42
C GLU A 497 -11.34 -0.58 0.31
N SER A 498 -11.53 -1.88 0.06
CA SER A 498 -10.90 -2.60 -1.03
C SER A 498 -11.96 -3.37 -1.82
N MET A 499 -11.77 -3.58 -3.13
CA MET A 499 -12.68 -4.49 -3.86
C MET A 499 -12.35 -5.96 -3.57
N ARG A 500 -11.13 -6.27 -3.14
CA ARG A 500 -10.72 -7.63 -2.79
C ARG A 500 -10.39 -7.74 -1.32
N ASP A 501 -9.19 -8.21 -0.97
CA ASP A 501 -8.88 -8.57 0.40
C ASP A 501 -8.33 -7.36 1.16
N VAL A 502 -8.48 -7.38 2.48
CA VAL A 502 -7.81 -6.45 3.40
C VAL A 502 -7.02 -7.29 4.39
N TYR A 503 -5.69 -7.22 4.29
CA TYR A 503 -4.77 -7.87 5.21
C TYR A 503 -4.39 -6.90 6.33
N LEU A 504 -4.68 -7.28 7.56
CA LEU A 504 -4.50 -6.47 8.75
C LEU A 504 -3.32 -6.97 9.58
N THR A 505 -2.74 -6.03 10.33
CA THR A 505 -1.67 -6.24 11.32
C THR A 505 -1.72 -5.22 12.46
N GLY A 506 -2.31 -4.04 12.21
CA GLY A 506 -2.42 -3.01 13.25
C GLY A 506 -3.17 -1.75 12.81
N LEU A 507 -4.40 -1.62 13.28
CA LEU A 507 -5.22 -0.40 13.22
C LEU A 507 -5.39 0.16 14.63
N ARG A 508 -5.21 1.46 14.82
CA ARG A 508 -5.38 2.10 16.13
C ARG A 508 -6.13 3.41 16.08
N THR A 509 -7.10 3.53 16.98
CA THR A 509 -7.81 4.79 17.21
C THR A 509 -8.35 4.88 18.65
N LEU A 510 -8.38 6.10 19.17
CA LEU A 510 -9.01 6.50 20.43
C LEU A 510 -10.38 7.16 20.19
N ASN A 511 -10.89 7.11 18.96
CA ASN A 511 -12.19 7.69 18.62
C ASN A 511 -13.32 6.85 19.26
N PRO A 512 -14.24 7.45 20.03
CA PRO A 512 -15.28 6.69 20.74
C PRO A 512 -16.55 6.42 19.92
N SER A 513 -16.61 6.85 18.66
CA SER A 513 -17.81 6.71 17.82
C SER A 513 -18.08 5.27 17.40
N ASP A 514 -19.32 4.99 16.94
CA ASP A 514 -19.74 3.66 16.47
C ASP A 514 -18.98 3.17 15.22
N GLY A 515 -18.36 4.08 14.48
CA GLY A 515 -17.57 3.79 13.28
C GLY A 515 -16.14 4.30 13.44
N ALA A 516 -15.53 4.05 14.60
CA ALA A 516 -14.14 4.42 14.85
C ALA A 516 -13.20 3.72 13.85
N VAL A 517 -13.49 2.45 13.55
CA VAL A 517 -12.88 1.70 12.45
C VAL A 517 -13.97 1.15 11.54
N THR A 518 -13.83 1.31 10.23
CA THR A 518 -14.68 0.70 9.21
C THR A 518 -13.80 0.01 8.17
N VAL A 519 -14.02 -1.28 7.95
CA VAL A 519 -13.32 -2.06 6.95
C VAL A 519 -14.33 -2.72 6.02
N LEU A 520 -14.19 -2.46 4.72
CA LEU A 520 -15.02 -3.01 3.66
C LEU A 520 -14.15 -3.74 2.62
N ALA A 521 -14.38 -5.03 2.45
CA ALA A 521 -13.82 -5.88 1.41
C ALA A 521 -14.95 -6.30 0.45
N GLU A 522 -15.20 -5.55 -0.63
CA GLU A 522 -16.44 -5.69 -1.41
C GLU A 522 -16.63 -7.06 -2.07
N SER A 523 -15.53 -7.66 -2.56
CA SER A 523 -15.50 -8.97 -3.20
C SER A 523 -14.44 -9.91 -2.62
N GLY A 524 -13.85 -9.57 -1.47
CA GLY A 524 -12.85 -10.37 -0.78
C GLY A 524 -13.13 -10.56 0.71
N ALA A 525 -12.08 -10.91 1.44
CA ALA A 525 -12.08 -11.21 2.87
C ALA A 525 -11.29 -10.15 3.66
N ILE A 526 -11.61 -10.05 4.96
CA ILE A 526 -10.77 -9.33 5.93
C ILE A 526 -9.94 -10.40 6.64
N ILE A 527 -8.62 -10.29 6.53
CA ILE A 527 -7.66 -11.35 6.88
C ILE A 527 -6.66 -10.79 7.87
N ASP A 528 -6.38 -11.53 8.95
CA ASP A 528 -5.18 -11.29 9.75
C ASP A 528 -3.95 -11.82 8.98
N SER A 529 -2.92 -10.98 8.88
CA SER A 529 -1.67 -11.33 8.20
C SER A 529 -0.81 -12.35 8.95
N GLY A 530 -1.26 -12.84 10.10
CA GLY A 530 -0.63 -13.91 10.88
C GLY A 530 0.58 -13.44 11.66
N ASP A 531 0.64 -12.16 12.02
CA ASP A 531 1.67 -11.63 12.89
C ASP A 531 1.29 -11.83 14.39
N THR A 532 2.01 -11.21 15.32
CA THR A 532 1.70 -11.33 16.76
C THR A 532 1.12 -10.04 17.35
N ASN A 533 0.93 -9.03 16.51
CA ASN A 533 0.37 -7.76 16.90
C ASN A 533 -1.14 -7.87 16.93
N GLN A 534 -1.75 -6.88 17.56
CA GLN A 534 -3.20 -6.76 17.57
C GLN A 534 -3.64 -6.09 16.28
N ASP A 535 -4.53 -6.74 15.53
CA ASP A 535 -5.07 -6.22 14.28
C ASP A 535 -5.81 -4.89 14.47
N MET A 536 -6.57 -4.76 15.57
CA MET A 536 -7.34 -3.55 15.86
C MET A 536 -7.33 -3.17 17.35
N ASP A 537 -6.89 -1.95 17.65
CA ASP A 537 -6.97 -1.28 18.94
C ASP A 537 -7.91 -0.06 18.82
N ALA A 538 -9.18 -0.25 19.18
CA ALA A 538 -10.23 0.76 19.21
C ALA A 538 -11.06 0.66 20.49
N ASP A 539 -10.40 0.56 21.65
CA ASP A 539 -10.96 0.29 22.98
C ASP A 539 -12.17 1.13 23.40
N PHE A 540 -12.32 2.33 22.83
CA PHE A 540 -13.40 3.26 23.18
C PHE A 540 -14.52 3.32 22.12
N GLY A 541 -14.30 2.71 20.95
CA GLY A 541 -15.08 2.89 19.73
C GLY A 541 -15.72 1.61 19.22
N GLY A 542 -16.60 1.78 18.23
CA GLY A 542 -17.21 0.69 17.49
C GLY A 542 -16.45 0.37 16.21
N VAL A 543 -16.43 -0.91 15.87
CA VAL A 543 -15.84 -1.45 14.65
C VAL A 543 -16.92 -2.02 13.75
N ILE A 544 -16.88 -1.65 12.47
CA ILE A 544 -17.78 -2.16 11.43
C ILE A 544 -16.94 -2.91 10.39
N LEU A 545 -17.17 -4.21 10.27
CA LEU A 545 -16.49 -5.10 9.34
C LEU A 545 -17.50 -5.65 8.33
N THR A 546 -17.21 -5.51 7.05
CA THR A 546 -18.05 -6.07 5.99
C THR A 546 -17.16 -6.71 4.93
N SER A 547 -17.42 -7.97 4.61
CA SER A 547 -16.69 -8.69 3.57
C SER A 547 -17.63 -9.56 2.74
N LEU A 548 -17.14 -9.99 1.57
CA LEU A 548 -17.85 -10.98 0.76
C LEU A 548 -17.57 -12.40 1.24
N SER A 549 -16.29 -12.73 1.46
CA SER A 549 -15.80 -14.11 1.63
C SER A 549 -15.30 -14.48 3.04
N GLY A 550 -15.57 -13.65 4.05
CA GLY A 550 -15.27 -13.95 5.46
C GLY A 550 -14.41 -12.90 6.17
N ILE A 551 -14.28 -13.05 7.49
CA ILE A 551 -13.60 -12.12 8.40
C ILE A 551 -12.77 -12.97 9.36
N GLY A 552 -11.46 -12.77 9.42
CA GLY A 552 -10.56 -13.62 10.23
C GLY A 552 -10.49 -15.06 9.71
N VAL A 553 -10.51 -15.26 8.38
CA VAL A 553 -10.51 -16.63 7.82
C VAL A 553 -9.14 -17.27 8.01
N GLY A 554 -9.07 -18.39 8.72
CA GLY A 554 -7.84 -19.18 8.92
C GLY A 554 -7.00 -18.72 10.13
N ASN A 555 -6.99 -17.42 10.44
CA ASN A 555 -6.57 -16.88 11.72
C ASN A 555 -7.57 -15.80 12.18
N ALA A 556 -7.99 -15.86 13.44
CA ALA A 556 -8.97 -14.93 13.98
C ALA A 556 -8.38 -13.52 14.03
N LEU A 557 -9.22 -12.49 13.90
CA LEU A 557 -8.75 -11.12 14.09
C LEU A 557 -8.50 -10.86 15.57
N GLU A 558 -7.29 -10.44 15.93
CA GLU A 558 -6.94 -10.01 17.28
C GLU A 558 -7.41 -8.57 17.51
N THR A 559 -8.31 -8.36 18.49
CA THR A 559 -8.96 -7.05 18.70
C THR A 559 -8.94 -6.59 20.16
N SER A 560 -8.94 -5.26 20.37
CA SER A 560 -9.21 -4.56 21.63
C SER A 560 -10.24 -3.48 21.32
N ILE A 561 -11.53 -3.79 21.45
CA ILE A 561 -12.63 -2.95 20.94
C ILE A 561 -13.82 -2.96 21.91
N ASP A 562 -14.56 -1.84 21.98
CA ASP A 562 -15.77 -1.78 22.84
C ASP A 562 -16.93 -2.60 22.25
N ARG A 563 -17.12 -2.49 20.92
CA ARG A 563 -18.24 -3.14 20.22
C ARG A 563 -17.94 -3.44 18.76
N VAL A 564 -18.62 -4.44 18.22
CA VAL A 564 -18.45 -4.87 16.82
C VAL A 564 -19.76 -5.18 16.10
N GLN A 565 -19.79 -4.77 14.83
CA GLN A 565 -20.71 -5.23 13.80
C GLN A 565 -19.88 -5.91 12.71
N ALA A 566 -20.23 -7.15 12.36
CA ALA A 566 -19.48 -7.94 11.39
C ALA A 566 -20.43 -8.68 10.45
N THR A 567 -20.23 -8.53 9.15
CA THR A 567 -21.07 -9.17 8.12
C THR A 567 -20.22 -9.82 7.04
N ALA A 568 -20.39 -11.13 6.86
CA ALA A 568 -19.91 -11.89 5.69
C ALA A 568 -21.09 -12.17 4.75
N ILE A 569 -21.09 -11.57 3.57
CA ILE A 569 -22.28 -11.51 2.70
C ILE A 569 -22.53 -12.84 1.98
N GLN A 570 -21.50 -13.60 1.63
CA GLN A 570 -21.61 -14.92 0.98
C GLN A 570 -21.06 -16.04 1.88
N GLU A 571 -20.22 -16.91 1.33
CA GLU A 571 -19.55 -17.99 2.05
C GLU A 571 -18.37 -17.40 2.84
N GLY A 572 -18.21 -17.78 4.10
CA GLY A 572 -17.08 -17.30 4.91
C GLY A 572 -17.37 -17.23 6.40
N SER A 573 -16.41 -17.71 7.19
CA SER A 573 -16.48 -17.61 8.65
C SER A 573 -16.24 -16.17 9.13
N ILE A 574 -16.70 -15.88 10.34
CA ILE A 574 -16.32 -14.69 11.10
C ILE A 574 -15.60 -15.18 12.35
N GLU A 575 -14.30 -14.93 12.45
CA GLU A 575 -13.46 -15.33 13.58
C GLU A 575 -12.83 -14.10 14.23
N ILE A 576 -13.15 -13.86 15.50
CA ILE A 576 -12.67 -12.70 16.28
C ILE A 576 -12.12 -13.19 17.63
N SER A 577 -10.95 -12.69 17.99
CA SER A 577 -10.26 -12.93 19.26
C SER A 577 -10.06 -11.61 19.99
N GLU A 578 -10.95 -11.31 20.94
CA GLU A 578 -10.93 -10.09 21.72
C GLU A 578 -10.04 -10.23 22.97
N SER A 579 -9.14 -9.27 23.20
CA SER A 579 -8.24 -9.28 24.36
C SER A 579 -8.89 -8.82 25.67
N ASN A 580 -10.06 -8.19 25.61
CA ASN A 580 -10.79 -7.61 26.73
C ASN A 580 -12.24 -8.14 26.75
N SER A 581 -13.20 -7.30 27.14
CA SER A 581 -14.64 -7.55 26.98
C SER A 581 -15.14 -6.95 25.65
N VAL A 582 -16.10 -7.60 24.98
CA VAL A 582 -16.71 -7.08 23.74
C VAL A 582 -18.24 -7.08 23.76
N ARG A 583 -18.83 -6.04 23.19
CA ARG A 583 -20.27 -6.00 22.86
C ARG A 583 -20.51 -6.40 21.40
N LEU A 584 -21.32 -7.43 21.18
CA LEU A 584 -21.75 -7.85 19.85
C LEU A 584 -23.09 -7.18 19.51
N GLU A 585 -23.13 -6.43 18.40
CA GLU A 585 -24.34 -5.70 17.99
C GLU A 585 -25.09 -6.32 16.81
N SER A 586 -24.35 -6.81 15.82
CA SER A 586 -24.91 -7.53 14.66
C SER A 586 -23.79 -8.34 14.02
N ILE A 587 -23.84 -9.66 14.16
CA ILE A 587 -22.84 -10.58 13.60
C ILE A 587 -23.55 -11.56 12.67
N THR A 588 -23.28 -11.48 11.38
CA THR A 588 -24.03 -12.25 10.37
C THR A 588 -23.13 -12.86 9.31
N THR A 589 -23.34 -14.14 9.01
CA THR A 589 -22.75 -14.82 7.84
C THR A 589 -23.82 -15.59 7.07
N SER A 590 -23.75 -15.57 5.74
CA SER A 590 -24.69 -16.27 4.87
C SER A 590 -24.41 -17.77 4.76
N ASP A 591 -23.15 -18.20 4.87
CA ASP A 591 -22.73 -19.62 4.84
C ASP A 591 -21.35 -19.82 5.49
N GLY A 592 -21.27 -19.67 6.82
CA GLY A 592 -20.01 -19.80 7.56
C GLY A 592 -20.18 -19.93 9.06
N GLU A 593 -19.10 -20.28 9.76
CA GLU A 593 -19.08 -20.34 11.22
C GLU A 593 -18.82 -18.95 11.80
N ILE A 594 -19.55 -18.58 12.86
CA ILE A 594 -19.23 -17.42 13.69
C ILE A 594 -18.50 -17.95 14.92
N ARG A 595 -17.23 -17.57 15.10
CA ARG A 595 -16.44 -17.84 16.30
C ARG A 595 -15.99 -16.53 16.92
N VAL A 596 -16.39 -16.28 18.17
CA VAL A 596 -15.91 -15.13 18.94
C VAL A 596 -15.41 -15.62 20.28
N SER A 597 -14.15 -15.33 20.58
CA SER A 597 -13.56 -15.52 21.91
C SER A 597 -13.21 -14.17 22.50
N ALA A 598 -13.48 -13.98 23.79
CA ALA A 598 -13.06 -12.82 24.56
C ALA A 598 -12.28 -13.26 25.79
N ALA A 599 -11.30 -12.47 26.22
CA ALA A 599 -10.56 -12.75 27.45
C ALA A 599 -11.42 -12.53 28.71
N ASP A 600 -12.36 -11.58 28.65
CA ASP A 600 -13.30 -11.24 29.71
C ASP A 600 -14.77 -11.48 29.22
N ASP A 601 -15.66 -10.49 29.34
CA ASP A 601 -17.08 -10.63 29.05
C ASP A 601 -17.42 -10.56 27.56
N ILE A 602 -18.41 -11.35 27.13
CA ILE A 602 -19.13 -11.13 25.86
C ILE A 602 -20.54 -10.63 26.19
N VAL A 603 -20.91 -9.48 25.63
CA VAL A 603 -22.23 -8.87 25.84
C VAL A 603 -22.99 -8.81 24.53
N ILE A 604 -24.18 -9.41 24.50
CA ILE A 604 -25.15 -9.27 23.41
C ILE A 604 -26.37 -8.59 23.99
N ALA A 605 -26.74 -7.40 23.51
CA ALA A 605 -27.94 -6.72 24.01
C ALA A 605 -28.86 -6.30 22.87
N ASP A 606 -30.15 -6.46 23.09
CA ASP A 606 -31.18 -5.87 22.24
C ASP A 606 -31.12 -4.33 22.37
N GLN A 607 -31.18 -3.62 21.23
CA GLN A 607 -31.25 -2.16 21.22
C GLN A 607 -32.67 -1.62 21.41
N ARG A 608 -33.70 -2.49 21.47
CA ARG A 608 -35.10 -2.10 21.69
C ARG A 608 -35.38 -1.79 23.16
N ASP A 609 -36.34 -0.89 23.38
CA ASP A 609 -36.84 -0.54 24.71
C ASP A 609 -37.52 -1.77 25.36
N GLN A 610 -37.17 -2.08 26.61
CA GLN A 610 -37.70 -3.24 27.33
C GLN A 610 -39.23 -3.18 27.43
N ASP A 611 -39.81 -1.99 27.58
CA ASP A 611 -41.26 -1.77 27.67
C ASP A 611 -42.02 -2.20 26.40
N LEU A 612 -41.32 -2.34 25.27
CA LEU A 612 -41.88 -2.76 23.97
C LEU A 612 -41.84 -4.29 23.75
N ASN A 613 -41.13 -5.06 24.59
CA ASN A 613 -40.96 -6.53 24.44
C ASN A 613 -42.10 -7.37 25.05
N SER A 614 -43.30 -6.81 25.23
CA SER A 614 -44.45 -7.50 25.85
C SER A 614 -45.04 -8.70 25.06
N ALA A 615 -44.61 -8.94 23.82
CA ALA A 615 -45.12 -9.98 22.91
C ALA A 615 -44.20 -11.21 22.72
N PHE A 616 -43.08 -11.32 23.45
CA PHE A 616 -42.03 -12.32 23.18
C PHE A 616 -41.50 -12.18 21.74
N GLU A 617 -41.20 -10.94 21.33
CA GLU A 617 -40.56 -10.70 20.03
C GLU A 617 -39.04 -10.69 20.24
N VAL A 618 -38.33 -11.62 19.61
CA VAL A 618 -36.87 -11.65 19.61
C VAL A 618 -36.32 -10.98 18.35
N THR A 619 -35.20 -10.26 18.50
CA THR A 619 -34.41 -9.72 17.38
C THR A 619 -33.19 -10.60 17.19
N PRO A 620 -33.03 -11.26 16.04
CA PRO A 620 -31.81 -11.97 15.72
C PRO A 620 -30.62 -11.00 15.68
N ILE A 621 -29.64 -11.21 16.54
CA ILE A 621 -28.40 -10.40 16.62
C ILE A 621 -27.21 -11.18 16.06
N ILE A 622 -27.16 -12.49 16.33
CA ILE A 622 -26.14 -13.39 15.80
C ILE A 622 -26.83 -14.38 14.85
N ILE A 623 -26.41 -14.38 13.58
CA ILE A 623 -27.04 -15.16 12.52
C ILE A 623 -25.97 -15.86 11.68
N ALA A 624 -25.87 -17.18 11.78
CA ALA A 624 -25.04 -18.02 10.92
C ALA A 624 -25.95 -18.89 10.03
N LEU A 625 -26.03 -18.58 8.74
CA LEU A 625 -26.86 -19.30 7.78
C LEU A 625 -26.04 -20.30 6.95
N GLY A 626 -26.67 -20.94 5.96
CA GLY A 626 -26.01 -21.84 5.00
C GLY A 626 -25.71 -23.23 5.54
N ASP A 627 -25.03 -24.06 4.75
CA ASP A 627 -24.71 -25.43 5.17
C ASP A 627 -23.61 -25.45 6.24
N ASN A 628 -22.84 -24.37 6.41
CA ASN A 628 -21.76 -24.22 7.38
C ASN A 628 -22.10 -23.37 8.61
N GLY A 629 -23.34 -22.86 8.69
CA GLY A 629 -23.81 -21.94 9.73
C GLY A 629 -23.79 -22.50 11.15
N ARG A 630 -22.69 -22.28 11.87
CA ARG A 630 -22.52 -22.57 13.30
C ARG A 630 -22.14 -21.31 14.07
N ILE A 631 -22.34 -21.34 15.39
CA ILE A 631 -22.01 -20.24 16.30
C ILE A 631 -21.27 -20.80 17.50
N GLN A 632 -20.08 -20.27 17.78
CA GLN A 632 -19.29 -20.55 18.96
C GLN A 632 -18.91 -19.23 19.65
N LEU A 633 -19.38 -19.03 20.88
CA LEU A 633 -19.03 -17.87 21.70
C LEU A 633 -18.33 -18.35 22.98
N ASP A 634 -17.17 -17.79 23.29
CA ASP A 634 -16.35 -18.13 24.46
C ASP A 634 -15.98 -16.84 25.22
N ALA A 635 -16.64 -16.60 26.36
CA ALA A 635 -16.45 -15.40 27.19
C ALA A 635 -15.61 -15.75 28.42
N GLY A 636 -14.30 -15.92 28.21
CA GLY A 636 -13.33 -16.16 29.25
C GLY A 636 -13.63 -17.37 30.17
N ASN A 637 -12.70 -17.66 31.06
CA ASN A 637 -12.87 -18.69 32.10
C ASN A 637 -12.44 -18.21 33.50
N GLY A 638 -12.18 -16.91 33.64
CA GLY A 638 -12.06 -16.21 34.90
C GLY A 638 -13.36 -16.29 35.68
N VAL A 639 -13.25 -16.32 37.02
CA VAL A 639 -14.40 -16.57 37.91
C VAL A 639 -15.51 -15.53 37.79
N ASP A 640 -15.18 -14.33 37.31
CA ASP A 640 -16.11 -13.21 37.17
C ASP A 640 -16.58 -13.01 35.72
N ASP A 641 -15.95 -13.69 34.75
CA ASP A 641 -16.20 -13.52 33.30
C ASP A 641 -17.62 -13.98 32.95
N GLN A 642 -18.29 -13.22 32.08
CA GLN A 642 -19.70 -13.42 31.74
C GLN A 642 -19.97 -13.42 30.24
N LEU A 643 -20.74 -14.41 29.80
CA LEU A 643 -21.50 -14.31 28.56
C LEU A 643 -22.91 -13.80 28.89
N ARG A 644 -23.18 -12.53 28.58
CA ARG A 644 -24.45 -11.88 28.85
C ARG A 644 -25.28 -11.70 27.59
N ILE A 645 -26.42 -12.39 27.53
CA ILE A 645 -27.42 -12.26 26.47
C ILE A 645 -28.63 -11.51 27.01
N GLY A 646 -28.90 -10.33 26.45
CA GLY A 646 -29.97 -9.43 26.88
C GLY A 646 -31.37 -9.96 26.58
N ASN A 647 -32.36 -9.31 27.19
CA ASN A 647 -33.77 -9.58 26.91
C ASN A 647 -34.12 -9.21 25.45
N GLY A 648 -34.90 -10.04 24.78
CA GLY A 648 -35.30 -9.87 23.38
C GLY A 648 -34.26 -10.30 22.34
N VAL A 649 -33.16 -10.96 22.74
CA VAL A 649 -32.10 -11.39 21.81
C VAL A 649 -32.39 -12.76 21.20
N GLY A 650 -32.19 -12.87 19.88
CA GLY A 650 -32.20 -14.11 19.13
C GLY A 650 -30.80 -14.51 18.61
N ILE A 651 -30.47 -15.80 18.70
CA ILE A 651 -29.28 -16.43 18.13
C ILE A 651 -29.74 -17.52 17.15
N ILE A 652 -29.27 -17.48 15.91
CA ILE A 652 -29.75 -18.38 14.85
C ILE A 652 -28.57 -19.03 14.13
N ALA A 653 -28.50 -20.36 14.19
CA ALA A 653 -27.64 -21.18 13.36
C ALA A 653 -28.50 -22.03 12.40
N SER A 654 -28.12 -22.14 11.13
CA SER A 654 -28.80 -23.01 10.16
C SER A 654 -28.45 -24.49 10.36
N GLN A 655 -27.27 -24.81 10.90
CA GLN A 655 -26.91 -26.21 11.16
C GLN A 655 -27.74 -26.80 12.31
N SER A 656 -28.06 -28.09 12.18
CA SER A 656 -28.66 -28.92 13.24
C SER A 656 -27.67 -29.93 13.83
N THR A 657 -26.40 -29.86 13.44
CA THR A 657 -25.31 -30.72 13.90
C THR A 657 -25.06 -30.49 15.39
N LEU A 658 -24.38 -31.44 16.03
CA LEU A 658 -23.98 -31.35 17.43
C LEU A 658 -23.19 -30.06 17.69
N GLY A 659 -23.62 -29.27 18.67
CA GLY A 659 -22.96 -28.01 19.01
C GLY A 659 -23.06 -26.92 17.94
N ALA A 660 -24.06 -26.96 17.04
CA ALA A 660 -24.27 -25.89 16.06
C ALA A 660 -24.38 -24.49 16.70
N VAL A 661 -24.88 -24.39 17.93
CA VAL A 661 -24.68 -23.25 18.82
C VAL A 661 -23.98 -23.73 20.09
N GLN A 662 -22.78 -23.23 20.32
CA GLN A 662 -21.99 -23.47 21.52
C GLN A 662 -21.70 -22.14 22.24
N LEU A 663 -22.09 -22.09 23.51
CA LEU A 663 -21.87 -20.94 24.38
C LEU A 663 -21.05 -21.39 25.60
N ASP A 664 -19.88 -20.79 25.82
CA ASP A 664 -18.99 -21.08 26.95
C ASP A 664 -18.66 -19.79 27.72
N ALA A 665 -18.68 -19.88 29.04
CA ALA A 665 -18.26 -18.83 29.97
C ALA A 665 -18.17 -19.41 31.39
N ALA A 666 -17.52 -18.72 32.32
CA ALA A 666 -17.69 -19.04 33.74
C ALA A 666 -19.15 -18.80 34.19
N ASN A 667 -19.74 -17.65 33.80
CA ASN A 667 -21.11 -17.31 34.14
C ASN A 667 -21.91 -16.93 32.89
N ILE A 668 -22.99 -17.65 32.59
CA ILE A 668 -23.90 -17.29 31.50
C ILE A 668 -25.11 -16.56 32.10
N VAL A 669 -25.39 -15.36 31.62
CA VAL A 669 -26.51 -14.52 32.07
C VAL A 669 -27.46 -14.28 30.90
N LEU A 670 -28.68 -14.79 31.00
CA LEU A 670 -29.71 -14.73 29.98
C LEU A 670 -30.85 -13.82 30.42
N GLY A 671 -31.35 -12.98 29.50
CA GLY A 671 -32.57 -12.22 29.69
C GLY A 671 -33.81 -13.11 29.78
N GLU A 672 -34.94 -12.49 30.15
CA GLU A 672 -36.22 -13.18 30.34
C GLU A 672 -36.73 -13.85 29.07
N GLN A 673 -36.61 -13.14 27.94
CA GLN A 673 -37.02 -13.58 26.63
C GLN A 673 -35.78 -13.67 25.76
N ILE A 674 -35.28 -14.88 25.58
CA ILE A 674 -34.22 -15.19 24.63
C ILE A 674 -34.68 -16.32 23.73
N GLU A 675 -34.06 -16.44 22.57
CA GLU A 675 -34.33 -17.56 21.68
C GLU A 675 -33.05 -18.00 20.96
N ILE A 676 -32.71 -19.29 21.10
CA ILE A 676 -31.63 -19.93 20.35
C ILE A 676 -32.26 -20.92 19.38
N ARG A 677 -31.98 -20.76 18.08
CA ARG A 677 -32.52 -21.59 16.99
C ARG A 677 -31.39 -22.28 16.24
N THR A 678 -31.62 -23.54 15.90
CA THR A 678 -30.70 -24.39 15.15
C THR A 678 -31.48 -25.22 14.13
N GLY A 679 -30.91 -25.46 12.95
CA GLY A 679 -31.44 -26.46 12.02
C GLY A 679 -32.79 -26.13 11.41
N ASP A 680 -33.07 -24.89 11.00
CA ASP A 680 -34.41 -24.47 10.54
C ASP A 680 -35.53 -24.83 11.54
N ASP A 681 -35.31 -24.51 12.82
CA ASP A 681 -36.20 -24.84 13.95
C ASP A 681 -36.27 -26.31 14.34
N VAL A 682 -35.27 -27.12 13.98
CA VAL A 682 -35.08 -28.45 14.54
C VAL A 682 -34.84 -28.35 16.05
N GLY A 683 -33.94 -27.47 16.49
CA GLY A 683 -33.73 -27.15 17.90
C GLY A 683 -34.08 -25.70 18.21
N VAL A 684 -34.99 -25.47 19.15
CA VAL A 684 -35.36 -24.13 19.63
C VAL A 684 -35.37 -24.14 21.16
N ALA A 685 -34.48 -23.36 21.78
CA ALA A 685 -34.37 -23.19 23.23
C ALA A 685 -34.77 -21.77 23.64
N ARG A 686 -35.57 -21.65 24.70
CA ARG A 686 -36.04 -20.37 25.25
C ARG A 686 -35.92 -20.27 26.77
N ALA A 687 -35.94 -21.41 27.47
CA ALA A 687 -35.87 -21.47 28.91
C ALA A 687 -34.78 -22.45 29.38
N PHE A 688 -34.00 -22.03 30.37
CA PHE A 688 -32.95 -22.79 31.02
C PHE A 688 -33.24 -22.88 32.51
N SER A 689 -34.07 -23.86 32.87
CA SER A 689 -34.56 -24.02 34.23
C SER A 689 -33.68 -24.93 35.09
N PRO A 690 -33.67 -24.73 36.43
CA PRO A 690 -32.89 -25.56 37.34
C PRO A 690 -33.37 -27.01 37.37
N ARG A 691 -32.48 -27.86 37.88
CA ARG A 691 -32.77 -29.28 38.03
C ARG A 691 -33.81 -29.48 39.13
N PRO A 692 -34.80 -30.37 38.93
CA PRO A 692 -35.80 -30.63 39.96
C PRO A 692 -35.17 -31.29 41.17
N VAL A 693 -35.38 -30.69 42.35
CA VAL A 693 -34.99 -31.28 43.64
C VAL A 693 -36.18 -32.08 44.19
N ILE A 694 -35.93 -33.31 44.66
CA ILE A 694 -36.98 -34.19 45.20
C ILE A 694 -37.72 -33.49 46.35
N GLY A 695 -39.00 -33.15 46.12
CA GLY A 695 -39.89 -32.51 47.10
C GLY A 695 -39.93 -30.98 47.05
N ALA A 696 -39.20 -30.34 46.12
CA ALA A 696 -39.31 -28.91 45.83
C ALA A 696 -40.40 -28.66 44.76
N ILE A 697 -40.96 -27.45 44.75
CA ILE A 697 -42.00 -26.99 43.79
C ILE A 697 -41.36 -26.15 42.67
N ASP A 698 -40.04 -26.21 42.55
CA ASP A 698 -39.27 -25.31 41.69
C ASP A 698 -39.52 -25.60 40.20
N PRO A 699 -39.49 -24.57 39.33
CA PRO A 699 -39.64 -24.75 37.89
C PRO A 699 -38.53 -25.63 37.36
N ALA A 700 -38.92 -26.72 36.70
CA ALA A 700 -38.02 -27.68 36.10
C ALA A 700 -38.29 -27.78 34.60
N PHE A 701 -37.34 -28.35 33.87
CA PHE A 701 -37.40 -28.61 32.41
C PHE A 701 -38.65 -29.41 31.96
N TYR A 702 -39.36 -30.03 32.89
CA TYR A 702 -40.65 -30.67 32.70
C TYR A 702 -41.58 -30.30 33.86
N ASP A 703 -42.89 -30.39 33.65
CA ASP A 703 -43.89 -30.12 34.68
C ASP A 703 -44.05 -31.36 35.60
N PRO A 704 -43.64 -31.32 36.88
CA PRO A 704 -43.76 -32.47 37.79
C PRO A 704 -45.22 -32.87 38.09
N ASP A 705 -46.17 -31.92 38.02
CA ASP A 705 -47.60 -32.18 38.24
C ASP A 705 -48.27 -32.80 36.99
N SER A 706 -47.63 -32.69 35.84
CA SER A 706 -48.09 -33.31 34.59
C SER A 706 -47.80 -34.82 34.51
N ILE A 707 -46.90 -35.34 35.36
CA ILE A 707 -46.47 -36.74 35.30
C ILE A 707 -47.64 -37.67 35.63
N ARG A 708 -48.04 -38.48 34.65
CA ARG A 708 -49.13 -39.44 34.78
C ARG A 708 -48.75 -40.78 34.18
N THR A 709 -49.14 -41.85 34.85
CA THR A 709 -49.02 -43.22 34.35
C THR A 709 -50.39 -43.88 34.25
N ASN A 710 -50.57 -44.77 33.28
CA ASN A 710 -51.73 -45.67 33.30
C ASN A 710 -51.56 -46.74 34.41
N ARG A 711 -52.65 -47.45 34.73
CA ARG A 711 -52.51 -48.81 35.28
C ARG A 711 -52.12 -49.72 34.13
N LEU A 712 -51.14 -50.61 34.34
CA LEU A 712 -50.68 -51.51 33.28
C LEU A 712 -51.88 -52.19 32.61
N GLN A 713 -51.96 -52.05 31.30
CA GLN A 713 -53.00 -52.67 30.49
C GLN A 713 -52.44 -53.96 29.89
N GLN A 714 -53.29 -54.95 29.65
CA GLN A 714 -52.81 -56.21 29.08
C GLN A 714 -52.39 -55.99 27.62
N ALA A 715 -51.11 -56.21 27.30
CA ALA A 715 -50.57 -56.12 25.94
C ALA A 715 -50.69 -57.47 25.22
N ASN A 716 -50.20 -58.53 25.88
CA ASN A 716 -50.30 -59.94 25.47
C ASN A 716 -50.81 -60.79 26.65
N ALA A 717 -50.85 -62.12 26.52
CA ALA A 717 -51.38 -63.02 27.56
C ALA A 717 -50.84 -62.70 28.98
N ASN A 718 -49.51 -62.56 29.12
CA ASN A 718 -48.84 -62.31 30.40
C ASN A 718 -48.02 -61.00 30.45
N ASP A 719 -48.10 -60.15 29.41
CA ASP A 719 -47.33 -58.90 29.31
C ASP A 719 -48.21 -57.68 29.63
N GLY A 720 -47.59 -56.61 30.17
CA GLY A 720 -48.27 -55.36 30.55
C GLY A 720 -47.74 -54.14 29.80
N GLU A 721 -48.63 -53.36 29.21
CA GLU A 721 -48.33 -52.07 28.59
C GLU A 721 -48.46 -50.92 29.59
N GLY A 722 -47.36 -50.21 29.81
CA GLY A 722 -47.29 -48.96 30.57
C GLY A 722 -47.21 -47.76 29.65
N VAL A 723 -47.97 -46.70 29.94
CA VAL A 723 -47.90 -45.41 29.24
C VAL A 723 -47.50 -44.33 30.25
N LEU A 724 -46.34 -43.71 30.03
CA LEU A 724 -45.86 -42.52 30.74
C LEU A 724 -46.33 -41.28 29.99
N THR A 725 -46.94 -40.32 30.67
CA THR A 725 -47.26 -39.00 30.13
C THR A 725 -46.58 -37.93 30.97
N VAL A 726 -45.86 -37.02 30.33
CA VAL A 726 -45.16 -35.90 30.97
C VAL A 726 -45.24 -34.67 30.06
N GLY A 727 -45.52 -33.51 30.63
CA GLY A 727 -45.43 -32.20 29.99
C GLY A 727 -43.99 -31.72 30.03
N ILE A 728 -43.42 -31.44 28.87
CA ILE A 728 -42.00 -31.13 28.71
C ILE A 728 -41.84 -29.74 28.11
N GLY A 729 -40.87 -28.97 28.62
CA GLY A 729 -40.51 -27.64 28.13
C GLY A 729 -41.64 -26.62 28.18
N GLN A 730 -41.37 -25.45 27.59
CA GLN A 730 -42.30 -24.33 27.50
C GLN A 730 -42.88 -24.19 26.08
N THR A 731 -43.99 -23.44 25.97
CA THR A 731 -44.58 -23.15 24.65
C THR A 731 -43.58 -22.40 23.77
N GLY A 732 -43.32 -22.93 22.57
CA GLY A 732 -42.42 -22.33 21.58
C GLY A 732 -41.03 -22.98 21.51
N GLU A 733 -40.66 -23.84 22.47
CA GLU A 733 -39.46 -24.68 22.39
C GLU A 733 -39.70 -25.90 21.47
N ARG A 734 -38.63 -26.37 20.81
CA ARG A 734 -38.65 -27.50 19.86
C ARG A 734 -37.36 -28.29 19.94
N GLY A 735 -37.41 -29.56 19.53
CA GLY A 735 -36.21 -30.41 19.48
C GLY A 735 -35.82 -31.01 20.82
N LEU A 736 -36.70 -30.97 21.82
CA LEU A 736 -36.41 -31.53 23.14
C LEU A 736 -36.33 -33.06 23.06
N THR A 737 -35.47 -33.66 23.89
CA THR A 737 -35.29 -35.11 23.98
C THR A 737 -35.65 -35.60 25.38
N LEU A 738 -36.46 -36.65 25.45
CA LEU A 738 -36.79 -37.41 26.66
C LEU A 738 -36.06 -38.76 26.66
N ASN A 739 -35.17 -38.96 27.62
CA ASN A 739 -34.49 -40.22 27.89
C ASN A 739 -35.18 -40.94 29.05
N ILE A 740 -35.51 -42.21 28.87
CA ILE A 740 -36.29 -43.01 29.82
C ILE A 740 -35.56 -44.30 30.16
N ASP A 741 -35.42 -44.58 31.46
CA ASP A 741 -35.10 -45.90 32.02
C ASP A 741 -36.40 -46.51 32.58
N TRP A 742 -36.96 -47.48 31.86
CA TRP A 742 -38.22 -48.15 32.20
C TRP A 742 -38.13 -49.05 33.43
N GLY A 743 -36.93 -49.33 33.95
CA GLY A 743 -36.74 -50.25 35.08
C GLY A 743 -37.11 -51.70 34.73
N ALA A 744 -37.00 -52.07 33.45
CA ALA A 744 -37.19 -53.43 32.92
C ALA A 744 -35.86 -54.03 32.49
N GLU A 745 -35.75 -55.36 32.44
CA GLU A 745 -34.59 -56.03 31.85
C GLU A 745 -34.70 -56.03 30.32
N THR A 746 -35.92 -56.11 29.78
CA THR A 746 -36.15 -56.00 28.33
C THR A 746 -36.37 -54.55 27.91
N ASN A 747 -35.70 -54.12 26.82
CA ASN A 747 -35.80 -52.77 26.24
C ASN A 747 -35.78 -51.64 27.28
N ARG A 748 -34.86 -51.78 28.26
CA ARG A 748 -34.78 -50.92 29.45
C ARG A 748 -34.78 -49.43 29.13
N TYR A 749 -34.03 -49.03 28.12
CA TYR A 749 -33.83 -47.64 27.77
C TYR A 749 -34.62 -47.26 26.51
N GLN A 750 -35.21 -46.07 26.51
CA GLN A 750 -35.88 -45.49 25.36
C GLN A 750 -35.56 -44.00 25.27
N GLN A 751 -35.41 -43.51 24.04
CA GLN A 751 -35.23 -42.09 23.73
C GLN A 751 -36.39 -41.63 22.85
N VAL A 752 -36.91 -40.43 23.12
CA VAL A 752 -37.91 -39.77 22.30
C VAL A 752 -37.40 -38.36 21.98
N ASP A 753 -37.11 -38.13 20.71
CA ASP A 753 -36.57 -36.86 20.20
C ASP A 753 -37.64 -35.98 19.56
N SER A 754 -37.26 -34.76 19.17
CA SER A 754 -38.11 -33.81 18.44
C SER A 754 -39.42 -33.45 19.17
N ILE A 755 -39.38 -33.43 20.50
CA ILE A 755 -40.53 -33.06 21.33
C ILE A 755 -40.77 -31.55 21.22
N VAL A 756 -42.03 -31.18 21.05
CA VAL A 756 -42.49 -29.78 21.05
C VAL A 756 -42.83 -29.39 22.49
N GLY A 757 -42.26 -28.29 22.95
CA GLY A 757 -42.45 -27.80 24.31
C GLY A 757 -43.87 -27.30 24.59
N GLY A 758 -44.29 -27.37 25.85
CA GLY A 758 -45.62 -26.93 26.30
C GLY A 758 -46.76 -27.92 26.00
N GLN A 759 -46.44 -29.10 25.48
CA GLN A 759 -47.41 -30.19 25.25
C GLN A 759 -47.09 -31.42 26.09
N ALA A 760 -48.13 -32.19 26.44
CA ALA A 760 -47.95 -33.47 27.12
C ALA A 760 -47.49 -34.55 26.13
N THR A 761 -46.33 -35.15 26.40
CA THR A 761 -45.76 -36.26 25.63
C THR A 761 -46.12 -37.58 26.28
N SER A 762 -46.74 -38.49 25.51
CA SER A 762 -47.06 -39.85 25.97
C SER A 762 -46.15 -40.89 25.30
N VAL A 763 -45.49 -41.73 26.10
CA VAL A 763 -44.58 -42.78 25.65
C VAL A 763 -45.03 -44.13 26.23
N SER A 764 -45.11 -45.16 25.39
CA SER A 764 -45.56 -46.51 25.76
C SER A 764 -44.40 -47.50 25.81
N HIS A 765 -44.43 -48.41 26.79
CA HIS A 765 -43.49 -49.52 26.92
C HIS A 765 -44.22 -50.81 27.32
N VAL A 766 -43.78 -51.94 26.75
CA VAL A 766 -44.33 -53.27 27.04
C VAL A 766 -43.40 -54.00 27.99
N TYR A 767 -43.85 -54.21 29.23
CA TYR A 767 -43.20 -55.03 30.23
C TYR A 767 -43.54 -56.50 30.00
N THR A 768 -42.53 -57.36 29.83
CA THR A 768 -42.76 -58.81 29.72
C THR A 768 -43.16 -59.41 31.06
N GLU A 769 -43.72 -60.62 31.03
CA GLU A 769 -43.99 -61.40 32.24
C GLU A 769 -42.75 -61.47 33.17
N GLN A 770 -41.56 -61.64 32.60
CA GLN A 770 -40.32 -61.71 33.36
C GLN A 770 -39.99 -60.36 34.02
N ASP A 771 -40.13 -59.24 33.30
CA ASP A 771 -39.89 -57.90 33.87
C ASP A 771 -40.83 -57.62 35.06
N ILE A 772 -42.10 -58.01 34.93
CA ILE A 772 -43.11 -57.85 35.97
C ILE A 772 -42.79 -58.73 37.18
N LEU A 773 -42.29 -59.95 36.99
CA LEU A 773 -42.05 -60.89 38.09
C LEU A 773 -40.68 -60.74 38.77
N SER A 774 -39.64 -60.34 38.03
CA SER A 774 -38.25 -60.40 38.54
C SER A 774 -37.49 -59.08 38.59
N SER A 775 -37.90 -58.03 37.86
CA SER A 775 -37.09 -56.79 37.83
C SER A 775 -36.95 -56.16 39.22
N THR A 776 -35.71 -55.92 39.63
CA THR A 776 -35.33 -55.11 40.81
C THR A 776 -34.70 -53.77 40.42
N LEU A 777 -34.78 -53.41 39.15
CA LEU A 777 -34.16 -52.20 38.60
C LEU A 777 -34.87 -50.93 39.12
N ASN A 778 -34.18 -49.79 39.01
CA ASN A 778 -34.60 -48.47 39.50
C ASN A 778 -34.93 -48.37 41.00
N GLY A 779 -34.66 -49.40 41.79
CA GLY A 779 -34.94 -49.44 43.24
C GLY A 779 -36.14 -50.31 43.63
N ARG A 780 -36.71 -51.07 42.69
CA ARG A 780 -37.87 -51.94 42.95
C ARG A 780 -37.53 -53.06 43.92
N SER A 781 -38.30 -53.13 45.02
CA SER A 781 -38.03 -54.03 46.15
C SER A 781 -38.71 -55.41 46.09
N SER A 782 -39.75 -55.59 45.27
CA SER A 782 -40.45 -56.88 45.09
C SER A 782 -41.35 -56.89 43.84
N ALA A 783 -41.76 -58.08 43.39
CA ALA A 783 -42.70 -58.26 42.28
C ALA A 783 -44.07 -57.56 42.50
N THR A 784 -44.47 -57.37 43.76
CA THR A 784 -45.71 -56.66 44.12
C THR A 784 -45.53 -55.15 44.29
N ALA A 785 -44.30 -54.66 44.29
CA ALA A 785 -44.02 -53.22 44.32
C ALA A 785 -44.23 -52.61 42.91
N PRO A 786 -44.66 -51.33 42.82
CA PRO A 786 -44.75 -50.62 41.56
C PRO A 786 -43.46 -50.70 40.74
N LEU A 787 -43.58 -50.71 39.42
CA LEU A 787 -42.43 -50.52 38.53
C LEU A 787 -42.03 -49.05 38.58
N GLU A 788 -40.76 -48.79 38.89
CA GLU A 788 -40.21 -47.43 38.95
C GLU A 788 -39.57 -47.09 37.62
N VAL A 789 -40.02 -46.01 37.01
CA VAL A 789 -39.47 -45.43 35.78
C VAL A 789 -38.72 -44.18 36.15
N ARG A 790 -37.53 -44.03 35.56
CA ARG A 790 -36.71 -42.84 35.68
C ARG A 790 -36.57 -42.19 34.33
N PHE A 791 -36.48 -40.87 34.28
CA PHE A 791 -36.30 -40.15 33.02
C PHE A 791 -35.51 -38.86 33.20
N SER A 792 -34.93 -38.38 32.11
CA SER A 792 -34.27 -37.08 32.01
C SER A 792 -34.69 -36.40 30.71
N VAL A 793 -34.67 -35.08 30.73
CA VAL A 793 -34.95 -34.23 29.56
C VAL A 793 -33.73 -33.39 29.23
N ARG A 794 -33.52 -33.11 27.93
CA ARG A 794 -32.50 -32.19 27.40
C ARG A 794 -33.02 -31.39 26.21
N HIS A 795 -32.41 -30.24 25.92
CA HIS A 795 -32.55 -29.53 24.64
C HIS A 795 -31.97 -30.38 23.50
N HIS A 796 -32.21 -29.92 22.26
CA HIS A 796 -31.60 -30.54 21.08
C HIS A 796 -30.07 -30.51 21.20
N GLU A 797 -29.39 -31.54 20.70
CA GLU A 797 -27.92 -31.67 20.82
C GLU A 797 -27.14 -30.61 20.03
N SER A 798 -27.82 -29.87 19.16
CA SER A 798 -27.25 -28.71 18.47
C SER A 798 -27.06 -27.50 19.37
N ILE A 799 -27.64 -27.46 20.58
CA ILE A 799 -27.53 -26.33 21.51
C ILE A 799 -26.79 -26.78 22.76
N ILE A 800 -25.59 -26.22 22.96
CA ILE A 800 -24.71 -26.55 24.08
C ILE A 800 -24.36 -25.26 24.84
N LEU A 801 -24.69 -25.24 26.12
CA LEU A 801 -24.30 -24.18 27.05
C LEU A 801 -23.44 -24.79 28.15
N THR A 802 -22.26 -24.22 28.34
CA THR A 802 -21.23 -24.69 29.26
C THR A 802 -20.84 -23.56 30.21
N GLY A 803 -20.97 -23.79 31.52
CA GLY A 803 -20.57 -22.80 32.51
C GLY A 803 -20.70 -23.25 33.96
N ASP A 804 -20.12 -22.47 34.87
CA ASP A 804 -20.20 -22.71 36.31
C ASP A 804 -21.55 -22.25 36.86
N THR A 805 -22.11 -21.18 36.30
CA THR A 805 -23.50 -20.77 36.57
C THR A 805 -24.21 -20.36 35.29
N VAL A 806 -25.50 -20.70 35.20
CA VAL A 806 -26.41 -20.16 34.19
C VAL A 806 -27.57 -19.51 34.92
N THR A 807 -27.80 -18.23 34.65
CA THR A 807 -28.87 -17.45 35.28
C THR A 807 -29.77 -16.90 34.20
N GLN A 808 -31.08 -17.12 34.32
CA GLN A 808 -32.08 -16.57 33.40
C GLN A 808 -33.19 -15.85 34.18
N GLY A 809 -33.55 -14.63 33.76
CA GLY A 809 -34.70 -13.93 34.34
C GLY A 809 -34.58 -12.40 34.37
N VAL A 810 -35.43 -11.81 35.21
CA VAL A 810 -35.84 -10.40 35.17
C VAL A 810 -34.92 -9.47 35.97
N LEU A 811 -34.51 -8.35 35.34
CA LEU A 811 -33.86 -7.19 35.96
C LEU A 811 -34.87 -6.14 36.50
N ASP A 812 -36.16 -6.22 36.15
CA ASP A 812 -37.25 -5.35 36.67
C ASP A 812 -38.08 -5.99 37.81
N PRO A 813 -37.96 -5.51 39.06
CA PRO A 813 -38.73 -6.01 40.20
C PRO A 813 -40.26 -5.73 40.17
N ASN A 814 -40.81 -5.01 39.17
CA ASN A 814 -42.24 -4.64 39.12
C ASN A 814 -42.97 -4.98 37.79
N PRO A 815 -43.29 -6.25 37.53
CA PRO A 815 -43.92 -6.68 36.28
C PRO A 815 -45.36 -6.15 36.07
N THR A 816 -45.67 -5.76 34.85
CA THR A 816 -47.03 -5.48 34.37
C THR A 816 -47.89 -6.75 34.26
N ILE A 817 -49.21 -6.58 34.13
CA ILE A 817 -50.16 -7.72 34.02
C ILE A 817 -49.90 -8.57 32.75
N ALA A 818 -49.33 -7.98 31.69
CA ALA A 818 -48.99 -8.70 30.46
C ALA A 818 -47.71 -9.56 30.63
N GLU A 819 -46.72 -9.04 31.36
CA GLU A 819 -45.44 -9.73 31.62
C GLU A 819 -45.59 -10.92 32.59
N GLN A 820 -46.64 -10.94 33.41
CA GLN A 820 -46.95 -12.09 34.28
C GLN A 820 -47.32 -13.39 33.52
N SER A 821 -47.60 -13.29 32.22
CA SER A 821 -47.91 -14.43 31.35
C SER A 821 -46.69 -15.03 30.64
N LEU A 822 -45.51 -14.45 30.83
CA LEU A 822 -44.27 -14.89 30.19
C LEU A 822 -43.70 -16.17 30.84
N PRO A 823 -42.79 -16.90 30.15
CA PRO A 823 -42.34 -18.24 30.54
C PRO A 823 -41.63 -18.31 31.90
N ILE A 824 -41.02 -17.19 32.32
CA ILE A 824 -40.46 -16.98 33.66
C ILE A 824 -41.32 -15.92 34.33
N ARG A 825 -41.73 -16.15 35.58
CA ARG A 825 -42.58 -15.18 36.29
C ARG A 825 -41.83 -13.87 36.46
N ALA A 826 -42.56 -12.79 36.18
CA ALA A 826 -42.25 -11.43 36.56
C ALA A 826 -41.53 -11.32 37.94
N GLY A 827 -40.21 -11.11 38.01
CA GLY A 827 -39.45 -10.95 39.26
C GLY A 827 -38.85 -12.22 39.92
N GLU A 828 -38.84 -13.37 39.24
CA GLU A 828 -38.11 -14.57 39.68
C GLU A 828 -36.84 -14.76 38.84
N THR A 829 -35.68 -14.95 39.49
CA THR A 829 -34.41 -15.30 38.84
C THR A 829 -34.23 -16.82 38.92
N GLU A 830 -34.17 -17.50 37.79
CA GLU A 830 -33.80 -18.92 37.73
C GLU A 830 -32.27 -19.03 37.64
N SER A 831 -31.66 -19.86 38.49
CA SER A 831 -30.21 -20.06 38.50
C SER A 831 -29.88 -21.55 38.59
N VAL A 832 -28.99 -22.00 37.71
CA VAL A 832 -28.49 -23.37 37.64
C VAL A 832 -27.00 -23.37 37.98
N SER A 833 -26.61 -24.13 39.01
CA SER A 833 -25.21 -24.30 39.40
C SER A 833 -24.57 -25.50 38.69
N SER A 834 -23.49 -25.23 37.94
CA SER A 834 -22.46 -26.12 37.37
C SER A 834 -22.88 -27.18 36.34
N GLY A 835 -22.22 -27.16 35.16
CA GLY A 835 -22.20 -28.26 34.18
C GLY A 835 -22.65 -27.86 32.77
N VAL A 836 -23.02 -28.84 31.95
CA VAL A 836 -23.81 -28.59 30.73
C VAL A 836 -25.27 -28.45 31.11
N VAL A 837 -25.83 -27.28 30.82
CA VAL A 837 -27.16 -26.87 31.30
C VAL A 837 -28.27 -27.17 30.29
N SER A 838 -27.92 -27.65 29.09
CA SER A 838 -28.90 -28.15 28.12
C SER A 838 -29.51 -29.50 28.49
N ALA A 839 -29.19 -30.08 29.66
CA ALA A 839 -29.75 -31.34 30.14
C ALA A 839 -30.05 -31.33 31.65
N THR A 840 -31.13 -32.00 32.03
CA THR A 840 -31.46 -32.21 33.45
C THR A 840 -30.46 -33.14 34.14
N ASP A 841 -29.89 -34.10 33.42
CA ASP A 841 -28.91 -35.08 33.91
C ASP A 841 -27.47 -34.67 33.52
N ASN A 842 -26.50 -34.75 34.44
CA ASN A 842 -25.13 -34.22 34.23
C ASN A 842 -24.13 -35.26 33.70
N ASP A 843 -24.53 -36.51 33.53
CA ASP A 843 -23.56 -37.58 33.27
C ASP A 843 -23.11 -37.69 31.79
N ASN A 844 -23.43 -36.69 30.97
CA ASN A 844 -22.74 -36.53 29.68
C ASN A 844 -21.42 -35.79 29.94
N PRO A 845 -20.24 -36.33 29.55
CA PRO A 845 -18.94 -35.83 29.98
C PRO A 845 -18.63 -34.52 29.25
N LEU A 846 -19.14 -33.41 29.75
CA LEU A 846 -19.04 -32.11 29.09
C LEU A 846 -18.53 -31.02 30.05
N ARG A 847 -17.34 -31.23 30.63
CA ARG A 847 -16.38 -30.18 31.08
C ARG A 847 -15.06 -30.85 31.57
N PRO A 848 -13.88 -30.17 31.57
CA PRO A 848 -13.41 -29.06 30.72
C PRO A 848 -11.86 -29.04 30.57
N ASP A 849 -11.25 -29.82 29.69
CA ASP A 849 -9.87 -29.54 29.24
C ASP A 849 -9.67 -29.94 27.77
N LEU A 850 -10.24 -29.11 26.89
CA LEU A 850 -9.68 -28.78 25.56
C LEU A 850 -9.44 -29.89 24.52
N ASN A 851 -9.99 -31.12 24.62
CA ASN A 851 -9.83 -32.08 23.51
C ASN A 851 -10.82 -33.27 23.40
N ALA A 852 -12.06 -33.14 23.89
CA ALA A 852 -13.04 -34.22 23.75
C ALA A 852 -14.10 -33.86 22.70
N ASN A 853 -14.05 -34.55 21.55
CA ASN A 853 -15.11 -34.55 20.56
C ASN A 853 -16.46 -34.72 21.26
N PHE A 854 -17.35 -33.73 21.13
CA PHE A 854 -18.75 -33.92 21.49
C PHE A 854 -19.25 -35.14 20.70
N VAL A 855 -19.97 -36.06 21.35
CA VAL A 855 -20.59 -37.22 20.69
C VAL A 855 -22.10 -37.12 20.84
N THR A 856 -22.83 -37.40 19.75
CA THR A 856 -24.30 -37.48 19.75
C THR A 856 -24.76 -38.61 20.66
N ASN A 857 -25.69 -38.35 21.58
CA ASN A 857 -26.21 -39.38 22.48
C ASN A 857 -27.15 -40.33 21.73
N SER A 858 -26.81 -41.62 21.74
CA SER A 858 -27.62 -42.72 21.24
C SER A 858 -28.40 -43.42 22.36
N VAL A 859 -29.38 -44.26 22.00
CA VAL A 859 -30.14 -45.07 22.97
C VAL A 859 -29.24 -45.97 23.83
N SER A 860 -28.08 -46.41 23.32
CA SER A 860 -27.08 -47.16 24.09
C SER A 860 -26.43 -46.33 25.20
N ASP A 861 -26.28 -45.03 24.98
CA ASP A 861 -25.65 -44.10 25.93
C ASP A 861 -26.57 -43.77 27.10
N ASN A 862 -27.88 -44.03 26.99
CA ASN A 862 -28.79 -43.97 28.14
C ASN A 862 -28.38 -44.95 29.26
N SER A 863 -27.55 -45.96 28.99
CA SER A 863 -27.02 -46.82 30.06
C SER A 863 -26.00 -46.13 30.98
N SER A 864 -25.34 -45.05 30.53
CA SER A 864 -24.40 -44.25 31.34
C SER A 864 -25.05 -43.08 32.08
N LEU A 865 -26.26 -42.67 31.68
CA LEU A 865 -27.04 -41.63 32.34
C LEU A 865 -27.64 -42.13 33.67
N THR A 866 -27.53 -41.35 34.75
CA THR A 866 -28.08 -41.76 36.04
C THR A 866 -29.59 -41.54 36.19
N HIS A 867 -30.21 -40.79 35.27
CA HIS A 867 -31.65 -40.52 35.17
C HIS A 867 -32.27 -40.07 36.51
N GLN A 868 -31.58 -39.24 37.28
CA GLN A 868 -31.94 -38.99 38.69
C GLN A 868 -33.10 -38.01 38.88
N ASN A 869 -33.52 -37.30 37.82
CA ASN A 869 -34.34 -36.10 37.97
C ASN A 869 -35.85 -36.38 37.85
N GLY A 870 -36.29 -37.15 36.85
CA GLY A 870 -37.68 -37.53 36.65
C GLY A 870 -38.00 -38.92 37.21
N THR A 871 -39.10 -39.08 37.95
CA THR A 871 -39.56 -40.40 38.41
C THR A 871 -41.05 -40.61 38.18
N ALA A 872 -41.45 -41.83 37.79
CA ALA A 872 -42.83 -42.24 37.63
C ALA A 872 -43.03 -43.69 38.12
N ARG A 873 -44.27 -44.07 38.43
CA ARG A 873 -44.59 -45.39 38.98
C ARG A 873 -45.77 -46.04 38.27
N PHE A 874 -45.61 -47.28 37.84
CA PHE A 874 -46.74 -48.09 37.32
C PHE A 874 -47.30 -49.01 38.39
N ILE A 875 -48.63 -48.95 38.57
CA ILE A 875 -49.35 -49.88 39.42
C ILE A 875 -49.63 -51.15 38.62
N ILE A 876 -49.13 -52.28 39.10
CA ILE A 876 -49.39 -53.61 38.54
C ILE A 876 -50.78 -54.06 39.03
N PRO A 877 -51.77 -54.25 38.15
CA PRO A 877 -53.06 -54.81 38.56
C PRO A 877 -52.92 -56.28 38.95
N ASN A 878 -53.93 -56.86 39.61
CA ASN A 878 -54.06 -58.31 39.77
C ASN A 878 -54.27 -58.94 38.37
N LEU A 879 -53.21 -59.06 37.57
CA LEU A 879 -53.17 -59.93 36.41
C LEU A 879 -53.59 -61.32 36.91
N THR A 880 -54.56 -61.93 36.24
CA THR A 880 -54.99 -63.30 36.59
C THR A 880 -53.89 -64.23 36.08
N ILE A 881 -52.76 -64.26 36.77
CA ILE A 881 -51.67 -65.18 36.52
C ILE A 881 -52.19 -66.56 36.92
N PRO A 882 -52.32 -67.54 36.01
CA PRO A 882 -52.59 -68.91 36.42
C PRO A 882 -51.41 -69.38 37.29
N VAL A 883 -51.71 -69.64 38.56
CA VAL A 883 -50.74 -70.10 39.56
C VAL A 883 -50.15 -71.44 39.12
N ALA A 884 -48.88 -71.45 38.70
CA ALA A 884 -48.17 -72.67 38.37
C ALA A 884 -46.73 -72.64 38.93
N PHE A 885 -46.61 -73.23 40.12
CA PHE A 885 -45.44 -73.92 40.70
C PHE A 885 -44.21 -73.10 41.13
N PHE A 886 -44.08 -72.97 42.46
CA PHE A 886 -42.78 -72.98 43.14
C PHE A 886 -42.07 -74.33 42.95
N PRO A 887 -40.72 -74.32 42.83
CA PRO A 887 -39.91 -75.37 43.47
C PRO A 887 -38.75 -74.82 44.31
N VAL A 888 -38.88 -75.07 45.61
CA VAL A 888 -37.90 -75.51 46.63
C VAL A 888 -36.40 -75.58 46.25
N ARG A 889 -35.56 -74.93 47.07
CA ARG A 889 -34.11 -75.16 47.23
C ARG A 889 -33.80 -76.60 47.67
N ASP A 890 -32.79 -77.26 47.08
CA ASP A 890 -31.62 -77.79 47.82
C ASP A 890 -30.57 -78.57 46.96
N VAL A 891 -29.29 -78.19 47.17
CA VAL A 891 -28.07 -79.03 47.33
C VAL A 891 -27.37 -79.70 46.11
N LEU A 892 -26.09 -79.33 45.90
CA LEU A 892 -24.98 -79.97 45.11
C LEU A 892 -24.51 -81.31 45.75
N PRO A 893 -23.68 -82.23 45.15
CA PRO A 893 -22.67 -82.08 44.06
C PRO A 893 -22.45 -83.26 43.04
N GLN A 894 -21.65 -83.00 41.97
CA GLN A 894 -20.70 -83.79 41.08
C GLN A 894 -20.73 -85.35 40.95
N PRO A 895 -20.19 -86.02 39.87
CA PRO A 895 -18.94 -85.71 39.09
C PRO A 895 -18.87 -86.07 37.56
N GLU A 896 -17.69 -85.85 36.96
CA GLU A 896 -17.19 -85.99 35.56
C GLU A 896 -17.18 -87.42 34.94
N GLU A 897 -17.21 -87.54 33.59
CA GLU A 897 -16.13 -88.15 32.76
C GLU A 897 -16.41 -88.19 31.22
N MET A 898 -15.32 -88.36 30.45
CA MET A 898 -15.05 -88.15 29.01
C MET A 898 -15.39 -89.31 28.04
N GLU A 899 -15.43 -88.94 26.73
CA GLU A 899 -15.00 -89.63 25.49
C GLU A 899 -15.48 -91.06 25.10
N LEU A 900 -15.96 -91.24 23.86
CA LEU A 900 -15.18 -91.68 22.67
C LEU A 900 -16.08 -92.20 21.52
N VAL A 901 -15.52 -92.09 20.32
CA VAL A 901 -15.97 -92.34 18.92
C VAL A 901 -16.43 -93.78 18.59
N VAL A 902 -17.28 -93.96 17.55
CA VAL A 902 -17.09 -94.80 16.32
C VAL A 902 -18.40 -95.34 15.68
N ARG A 903 -18.53 -95.02 14.39
CA ARG A 903 -19.09 -95.68 13.17
C ARG A 903 -19.86 -97.03 13.24
N ASN A 904 -20.82 -97.20 12.30
CA ASN A 904 -20.75 -98.14 11.13
C ASN A 904 -22.03 -98.05 10.25
N GLU A 905 -21.91 -97.83 8.92
CA GLU A 905 -21.84 -98.78 7.77
C GLU A 905 -23.17 -99.50 7.43
N THR A 906 -23.68 -99.61 6.19
CA THR A 906 -23.16 -100.33 4.99
C THR A 906 -24.11 -100.06 3.79
N MET A 907 -23.69 -99.72 2.56
CA MET A 907 -23.13 -100.48 1.41
C MET A 907 -24.08 -101.29 0.50
N LEU A 908 -23.98 -101.03 -0.83
CA LEU A 908 -23.80 -101.96 -1.97
C LEU A 908 -23.79 -101.10 -3.27
N SER A 909 -23.01 -101.29 -4.35
CA SER A 909 -21.83 -102.08 -4.75
C SER A 909 -21.64 -101.81 -6.29
N PRO A 910 -20.69 -102.39 -7.06
CA PRO A 910 -19.59 -101.63 -7.64
C PRO A 910 -19.33 -101.93 -9.14
N LYS A 911 -18.31 -101.31 -9.76
CA LYS A 911 -17.22 -102.00 -10.49
C LYS A 911 -16.30 -101.04 -11.25
N GLY A 912 -14.98 -101.29 -11.13
CA GLY A 912 -14.03 -101.11 -12.24
C GLY A 912 -12.75 -100.35 -11.91
N THR A 913 -11.68 -101.09 -11.63
CA THR A 913 -10.29 -100.65 -11.34
C THR A 913 -9.33 -100.95 -12.50
N SER A 914 -8.44 -100.01 -12.85
CA SER A 914 -6.98 -100.17 -13.18
C SER A 914 -6.41 -98.83 -13.72
N VAL A 915 -5.55 -98.08 -13.00
CA VAL A 915 -4.06 -98.12 -12.87
C VAL A 915 -3.29 -97.25 -13.91
N GLU A 916 -2.69 -96.19 -13.36
CA GLU A 916 -1.48 -95.37 -13.69
C GLU A 916 -1.19 -94.83 -15.11
N THR A 917 -1.17 -93.49 -15.26
CA THR A 917 0.02 -92.62 -15.46
C THR A 917 -0.40 -91.14 -15.49
N SER A 918 0.51 -90.25 -15.06
CA SER A 918 0.37 -88.80 -14.98
C SER A 918 -0.13 -88.12 -16.25
N GLU A 919 -1.11 -87.23 -16.11
CA GLU A 919 -1.28 -86.05 -16.95
C GLU A 919 -2.12 -84.98 -16.23
N ALA A 920 -1.62 -83.75 -16.32
CA ALA A 920 -2.16 -82.52 -15.77
C ALA A 920 -3.24 -81.93 -16.67
N SER A 921 -4.20 -81.20 -16.08
CA SER A 921 -5.06 -80.16 -16.71
C SER A 921 -5.94 -79.57 -15.57
N ALA A 922 -5.54 -78.51 -14.87
CA ALA A 922 -5.58 -77.10 -15.25
C ALA A 922 -7.01 -76.54 -15.42
N SER A 923 -7.42 -75.73 -14.44
CA SER A 923 -8.29 -74.56 -14.63
C SER A 923 -7.82 -73.50 -13.63
N PRO A 924 -7.41 -72.30 -14.07
CA PRO A 924 -6.80 -71.30 -13.23
C PRO A 924 -7.88 -70.50 -12.50
N SER A 925 -7.80 -70.40 -11.18
CA SER A 925 -8.22 -69.17 -10.51
C SER A 925 -7.02 -68.24 -10.57
N SER A 926 -6.97 -67.36 -11.58
CA SER A 926 -6.15 -66.15 -11.44
C SER A 926 -6.77 -65.34 -10.30
N THR A 927 -6.27 -65.51 -9.08
CA THR A 927 -6.33 -64.44 -8.08
C THR A 927 -5.55 -63.30 -8.70
N ARG A 928 -6.29 -62.35 -9.25
CA ARG A 928 -5.75 -61.12 -9.76
C ARG A 928 -5.29 -60.33 -8.53
N GLU A 929 -3.99 -60.17 -8.36
CA GLU A 929 -3.42 -59.45 -7.23
C GLU A 929 -3.61 -57.94 -7.46
N GLU A 930 -4.31 -57.29 -6.53
CA GLU A 930 -4.37 -55.82 -6.42
C GLU A 930 -3.24 -55.39 -5.48
N TYR A 931 -2.53 -54.31 -5.81
CA TYR A 931 -1.42 -53.82 -5.00
C TYR A 931 -1.13 -52.34 -5.25
N PHE A 932 -0.45 -51.69 -4.30
CA PHE A 932 0.09 -50.35 -4.50
C PHE A 932 1.50 -50.41 -5.10
N GLN A 933 1.84 -49.46 -5.97
CA GLN A 933 3.20 -49.26 -6.46
C GLN A 933 3.59 -47.78 -6.44
N ILE A 934 4.88 -47.51 -6.37
CA ILE A 934 5.43 -46.16 -6.51
C ILE A 934 6.18 -46.04 -7.83
N ARG A 935 5.98 -44.91 -8.51
CA ARG A 935 6.65 -44.51 -9.75
C ARG A 935 7.50 -43.27 -9.49
N VAL A 936 8.66 -43.20 -10.12
CA VAL A 936 9.54 -42.02 -10.06
C VAL A 936 9.34 -41.25 -11.36
N LEU A 937 8.71 -40.10 -11.27
CA LEU A 937 8.31 -39.31 -12.43
C LEU A 937 9.47 -38.47 -12.95
N SER A 938 9.52 -38.32 -14.27
CA SER A 938 10.44 -37.39 -14.93
C SER A 938 10.02 -35.94 -14.66
N PRO A 939 10.97 -34.99 -14.54
CA PRO A 939 10.69 -33.55 -14.59
C PRO A 939 10.04 -33.10 -15.91
N ASP A 940 10.20 -33.89 -16.99
CA ASP A 940 9.46 -33.68 -18.24
C ASP A 940 8.07 -34.32 -18.11
N PRO A 941 6.97 -33.54 -18.19
CA PRO A 941 5.59 -34.04 -18.06
C PRO A 941 5.19 -35.06 -19.14
N PHE A 942 5.98 -35.24 -20.20
CA PHE A 942 5.78 -36.25 -21.22
C PHE A 942 6.89 -37.32 -21.25
N GLY A 943 7.82 -37.29 -20.30
CA GLY A 943 8.91 -38.26 -20.18
C GLY A 943 8.47 -39.58 -19.54
N ASP A 944 9.15 -40.67 -19.90
CA ASP A 944 9.00 -41.96 -19.21
C ASP A 944 9.52 -41.86 -17.75
N ASP A 945 9.07 -42.77 -16.88
CA ASP A 945 9.53 -42.82 -15.49
C ASP A 945 11.05 -42.99 -15.39
N LEU A 946 11.65 -42.28 -14.43
CA LEU A 946 13.09 -42.32 -14.19
C LEU A 946 13.58 -43.65 -13.62
N ALA A 947 12.67 -44.46 -13.06
CA ALA A 947 12.97 -45.79 -12.52
C ALA A 947 11.79 -46.74 -12.71
N GLU A 948 12.06 -48.06 -12.72
CA GLU A 948 11.01 -49.07 -12.82
C GLU A 948 10.06 -49.01 -11.60
N PRO A 949 8.73 -49.14 -11.79
CA PRO A 949 7.76 -49.08 -10.71
C PRO A 949 8.01 -50.14 -9.62
N GLN A 950 7.99 -49.71 -8.36
CA GLN A 950 8.25 -50.60 -7.22
C GLN A 950 6.96 -50.89 -6.44
N ARG A 951 6.66 -52.17 -6.21
CA ARG A 951 5.51 -52.58 -5.38
C ARG A 951 5.70 -52.15 -3.92
N LEU A 952 4.69 -51.50 -3.37
CA LEU A 952 4.58 -51.06 -1.99
C LEU A 952 3.81 -52.10 -1.14
N PRO A 953 3.99 -52.10 0.18
CA PRO A 953 3.18 -52.90 1.10
C PRO A 953 1.70 -52.49 1.07
N ASP A 954 0.79 -53.43 1.32
CA ASP A 954 -0.66 -53.18 1.25
C ASP A 954 -1.17 -52.15 2.29
N ASN A 955 -0.41 -51.93 3.38
CA ASN A 955 -0.72 -50.97 4.44
C ASN A 955 -0.03 -49.61 4.27
N VAL A 956 0.45 -49.27 3.07
CA VAL A 956 1.24 -48.04 2.84
C VAL A 956 0.46 -46.75 3.12
N LEU A 957 -0.87 -46.77 2.97
CA LEU A 957 -1.75 -45.63 3.24
C LEU A 957 -2.28 -45.59 4.69
N GLU A 958 -1.87 -46.53 5.55
CA GLU A 958 -2.34 -46.62 6.94
C GLU A 958 -1.33 -46.02 7.93
N GLY A 959 -1.81 -45.12 8.79
CA GLY A 959 -1.04 -44.49 9.88
C GLY A 959 0.21 -43.74 9.40
N ASP A 960 1.29 -43.80 10.18
CA ASP A 960 2.57 -43.12 9.88
C ASP A 960 3.44 -43.85 8.83
N THR A 961 2.90 -44.85 8.13
CA THR A 961 3.65 -45.66 7.15
C THR A 961 3.96 -44.85 5.88
N LEU A 962 3.05 -43.97 5.46
CA LEU A 962 3.23 -43.09 4.31
C LEU A 962 4.30 -42.02 4.56
N LYS A 963 4.29 -41.39 5.75
CA LYS A 963 5.33 -40.43 6.16
C LYS A 963 6.73 -41.07 6.22
N ARG A 964 6.83 -42.29 6.77
CA ARG A 964 8.08 -43.05 6.76
C ARG A 964 8.52 -43.49 5.37
N LEU A 965 7.60 -43.69 4.43
CA LEU A 965 7.96 -43.97 3.05
C LEU A 965 8.63 -42.74 2.43
N PHE A 966 8.03 -41.55 2.54
CA PHE A 966 8.59 -40.31 1.99
C PHE A 966 9.93 -39.92 2.62
N ALA A 967 10.09 -40.10 3.93
CA ALA A 967 11.36 -39.85 4.63
C ALA A 967 12.53 -40.75 4.18
N ASN A 968 12.25 -41.87 3.49
CA ASN A 968 13.27 -42.79 2.97
C ASN A 968 13.45 -42.68 1.44
N LEU A 969 12.73 -41.79 0.77
CA LEU A 969 12.90 -41.52 -0.66
C LEU A 969 13.89 -40.36 -0.87
N PRO A 970 14.74 -40.43 -1.90
CA PRO A 970 15.54 -39.28 -2.30
C PRO A 970 14.66 -38.17 -2.90
N ASP A 971 15.24 -36.99 -3.10
CA ASP A 971 14.52 -35.87 -3.69
C ASP A 971 14.07 -36.18 -5.13
N GLY A 972 12.81 -35.88 -5.42
CA GLY A 972 12.21 -36.13 -6.72
C GLY A 972 10.69 -36.16 -6.71
N ARG A 973 10.11 -36.32 -7.90
CA ARG A 973 8.66 -36.40 -8.09
C ARG A 973 8.22 -37.86 -8.09
N TYR A 974 7.19 -38.17 -7.31
CA TYR A 974 6.70 -39.52 -7.11
C TYR A 974 5.19 -39.63 -7.30
N ALA A 975 4.73 -40.74 -7.86
CA ALA A 975 3.32 -41.09 -7.92
C ALA A 975 3.07 -42.47 -7.28
N ILE A 976 2.09 -42.54 -6.39
CA ILE A 976 1.60 -43.81 -5.83
C ILE A 976 0.35 -44.21 -6.60
N GLU A 977 0.42 -45.39 -7.23
CA GLU A 977 -0.67 -45.97 -7.99
C GLU A 977 -1.24 -47.19 -7.29
N TYR A 978 -2.56 -47.34 -7.38
CA TYR A 978 -3.25 -48.58 -7.06
C TYR A 978 -3.48 -49.37 -8.34
N ILE A 979 -2.84 -50.54 -8.45
CA ILE A 979 -2.99 -51.45 -9.58
C ILE A 979 -4.16 -52.39 -9.31
N LEU A 980 -5.19 -52.26 -10.13
CA LEU A 980 -6.34 -53.16 -10.13
C LEU A 980 -5.95 -54.49 -10.74
N GLY A 981 -6.68 -55.55 -10.38
CA GLY A 981 -6.38 -56.91 -10.81
C GLY A 981 -6.38 -57.16 -12.34
N ASP A 982 -6.83 -56.20 -13.15
CA ASP A 982 -6.78 -56.23 -14.61
C ASP A 982 -5.52 -55.57 -15.22
N GLY A 983 -4.61 -55.04 -14.38
CA GLY A 983 -3.39 -54.34 -14.77
C GLY A 983 -3.59 -52.84 -15.00
N ASN A 984 -4.80 -52.30 -14.82
CA ASN A 984 -5.05 -50.87 -14.87
C ASN A 984 -4.65 -50.21 -13.55
N GLY A 985 -3.72 -49.25 -13.62
CA GLY A 985 -3.33 -48.42 -12.48
C GLY A 985 -4.14 -47.14 -12.39
N ARG A 986 -4.49 -46.74 -11.16
CA ARG A 986 -5.03 -45.41 -10.87
C ARG A 986 -4.07 -44.69 -9.92
N THR A 987 -3.59 -43.51 -10.31
CA THR A 987 -2.83 -42.62 -9.42
C THR A 987 -3.71 -42.17 -8.28
N ILE A 988 -3.23 -42.36 -7.06
CA ILE A 988 -3.93 -41.99 -5.82
C ILE A 988 -3.27 -40.77 -5.18
N ILE A 989 -1.93 -40.70 -5.25
CA ILE A 989 -1.13 -39.59 -4.69
C ILE A 989 -0.03 -39.25 -5.70
N GLU A 990 0.16 -37.97 -5.96
CA GLU A 990 1.32 -37.44 -6.66
C GLU A 990 1.95 -36.36 -5.79
N VAL A 991 3.27 -36.40 -5.63
CA VAL A 991 3.96 -35.57 -4.64
C VAL A 991 5.41 -35.33 -5.05
N ASP A 992 5.90 -34.13 -4.79
CA ASP A 992 7.32 -33.84 -4.84
C ASP A 992 7.91 -34.04 -3.43
N VAL A 993 9.00 -34.78 -3.32
CA VAL A 993 9.71 -35.00 -2.06
C VAL A 993 11.00 -34.18 -2.09
N ARG A 994 11.22 -33.37 -1.05
CA ARG A 994 12.48 -32.63 -0.82
C ARG A 994 12.92 -32.82 0.63
N ASP A 995 14.17 -33.21 0.83
CA ASP A 995 14.76 -33.50 2.15
C ASP A 995 13.95 -34.52 2.99
N GLY A 996 13.27 -35.46 2.31
CA GLY A 996 12.46 -36.50 2.94
C GLY A 996 11.04 -36.07 3.36
N GLU A 997 10.64 -34.84 3.07
CA GLU A 997 9.28 -34.33 3.35
C GLU A 997 8.50 -34.12 2.03
N PRO A 998 7.20 -34.49 1.99
CA PRO A 998 6.33 -34.23 0.84
C PRO A 998 5.92 -32.75 0.77
N ILE A 999 6.13 -32.10 -0.37
CA ILE A 999 5.63 -30.75 -0.67
C ILE A 999 4.38 -30.85 -1.57
N THR A 1000 3.31 -30.15 -1.22
CA THR A 1000 2.07 -30.09 -2.01
C THR A 1000 2.23 -29.14 -3.18
N SER A 1001 2.09 -29.64 -4.41
CA SER A 1001 2.05 -28.84 -5.64
C SER A 1001 0.74 -28.03 -5.68
N GLY A 1002 0.78 -26.85 -5.06
CA GLY A 1002 -0.31 -25.88 -4.98
C GLY A 1002 0.21 -24.47 -4.69
N ASP A 1003 1.37 -24.37 -4.05
CA ASP A 1003 2.12 -23.13 -3.87
C ASP A 1003 3.29 -23.04 -4.86
N GLU A 1004 3.02 -22.63 -6.11
CA GLU A 1004 4.09 -22.11 -6.97
C GLU A 1004 3.73 -20.71 -7.48
N LEU A 1005 4.42 -19.75 -6.87
CA LEU A 1005 4.75 -18.44 -7.40
C LEU A 1005 5.32 -18.56 -8.83
N ASP A 1006 4.74 -17.75 -9.70
CA ASP A 1006 5.24 -17.15 -10.94
C ASP A 1006 6.61 -17.65 -11.48
N GLY A 1007 6.54 -18.53 -12.50
CA GLY A 1007 7.69 -19.08 -13.19
C GLY A 1007 8.28 -18.11 -14.22
N GLY A 1008 9.16 -17.22 -13.78
CA GLY A 1008 10.12 -16.55 -14.66
C GLY A 1008 11.17 -17.52 -15.22
N TYR A 1009 11.54 -17.37 -16.49
CA TYR A 1009 12.53 -18.21 -17.17
C TYR A 1009 13.94 -18.05 -16.55
N LEU A 1010 14.45 -19.09 -15.89
CA LEU A 1010 15.83 -19.14 -15.39
C LEU A 1010 16.82 -19.54 -16.51
N GLU A 1011 17.73 -18.62 -16.84
CA GLU A 1011 18.85 -18.86 -17.76
C GLU A 1011 20.04 -19.51 -17.01
N LEU A 1012 20.53 -20.66 -17.51
CA LEU A 1012 21.62 -21.41 -16.89
C LEU A 1012 22.99 -20.75 -17.12
N LYS A 1013 23.61 -20.25 -16.05
CA LYS A 1013 25.01 -19.78 -16.06
C LYS A 1013 25.98 -20.92 -15.82
N ARG A 1014 26.97 -21.08 -16.71
CA ARG A 1014 28.03 -22.10 -16.61
C ARG A 1014 29.00 -21.75 -15.48
N LEU A 1015 29.12 -22.63 -14.49
CA LEU A 1015 30.10 -22.55 -13.40
C LEU A 1015 31.52 -22.89 -13.91
N GLU A 1016 32.43 -21.92 -13.85
CA GLU A 1016 33.87 -22.15 -14.00
C GLU A 1016 34.50 -22.47 -12.62
N GLN A 1017 35.23 -23.59 -12.62
CA GLN A 1017 36.35 -24.00 -11.74
C GLN A 1017 36.41 -23.48 -10.29
N LEU A 1018 36.10 -24.39 -9.36
CA LEU A 1018 36.50 -24.34 -7.95
C LEU A 1018 38.03 -24.36 -7.80
N PRO A 1019 38.65 -23.48 -6.99
CA PRO A 1019 40.02 -23.64 -6.54
C PRO A 1019 40.08 -24.55 -5.30
N SER A 1020 41.14 -25.35 -5.28
CA SER A 1020 41.53 -26.39 -4.32
C SER A 1020 41.78 -25.91 -2.88
N GLU A 1021 41.33 -26.70 -1.91
CA GLU A 1021 41.81 -26.72 -0.53
C GLU A 1021 43.23 -27.30 -0.44
N ASP A 1022 44.14 -26.62 0.27
CA ASP A 1022 45.01 -27.18 1.34
C ASP A 1022 46.14 -26.20 1.71
N ARG A 1023 46.07 -25.57 2.90
CA ARG A 1023 46.95 -25.90 4.04
C ARG A 1023 46.76 -24.98 5.25
N GLN A 1024 46.71 -25.65 6.39
CA GLN A 1024 46.74 -25.16 7.77
C GLN A 1024 48.00 -24.35 8.08
N GLU A 1025 47.87 -23.32 8.94
CA GLU A 1025 48.79 -23.14 10.08
C GLU A 1025 48.11 -22.36 11.23
N GLU A 1026 47.97 -23.11 12.33
CA GLU A 1026 47.79 -22.81 13.75
C GLU A 1026 47.73 -21.38 14.33
N SER A 1027 46.78 -21.25 15.28
CA SER A 1027 46.94 -20.66 16.63
C SER A 1027 46.98 -19.13 16.76
N SER A 1028 46.44 -18.46 17.80
CA SER A 1028 45.62 -18.79 18.95
C SER A 1028 45.32 -17.46 19.69
N VAL A 1029 44.19 -17.38 20.41
CA VAL A 1029 44.06 -16.74 21.74
C VAL A 1029 44.01 -15.18 21.83
N ILE A 1030 42.80 -14.70 22.24
CA ILE A 1030 42.50 -13.70 23.30
C ILE A 1030 43.02 -12.25 23.04
N ARG A 1031 42.21 -11.17 23.01
CA ARG A 1031 41.31 -10.64 24.06
C ARG A 1031 40.55 -9.41 23.54
N SER A 1032 39.40 -9.19 24.17
CA SER A 1032 38.70 -7.92 24.34
C SER A 1032 39.56 -6.76 24.84
N GLY A 1033 39.15 -5.54 24.49
CA GLY A 1033 39.17 -4.42 25.43
C GLY A 1033 40.02 -3.19 25.05
N GLU A 1034 39.29 -2.09 24.87
CA GLU A 1034 39.64 -0.70 25.21
C GLU A 1034 40.57 0.12 24.30
N SER A 1035 39.91 1.09 23.66
CA SER A 1035 40.07 2.53 23.95
C SER A 1035 41.49 3.10 23.99
N GLY A 1036 41.74 3.99 23.02
CA GLY A 1036 42.15 5.34 23.37
C GLY A 1036 43.51 5.79 22.84
N GLY A 1037 43.44 6.67 21.83
CA GLY A 1037 44.19 7.93 21.84
C GLY A 1037 45.58 7.91 21.23
N ARG A 1038 45.74 8.73 20.17
CA ARG A 1038 46.84 9.70 19.90
C ARG A 1038 48.28 9.16 19.99
N ASP A 1039 49.18 9.32 19.02
CA ASP A 1039 49.52 10.54 18.29
C ASP A 1039 50.51 10.19 17.14
N ASP A 1040 50.66 11.15 16.22
CA ASP A 1040 51.84 11.45 15.41
C ASP A 1040 52.21 10.64 14.15
N GLN A 1041 51.89 11.31 13.03
CA GLN A 1041 52.80 11.72 11.94
C GLN A 1041 53.55 10.64 11.16
N ARG A 1042 53.05 10.35 9.96
CA ARG A 1042 53.66 10.83 8.70
C ARG A 1042 52.70 10.71 7.52
#